data_AF-M0EXH1-F1
#
_entry.id   AF-M0EXH1-F1
#
_cell.length_a   1.000
_cell.length_b   1.000
_cell.length_c   1.000
_cell.angle_alpha   90.00
_cell.angle_beta   90.00
_cell.angle_gamma   90.00
#
_symmetry.space_group_name_H-M   'P 1'
#
loop_
_entity.id
_entity.type
_entity.pdbx_description
1 polymer ?
#
loop_
_entity_poly.entity_id
_entity_poly.type
_entity_poly.pdbx_seq_one_letter_code
_entity_poly.pdbx_strand_id
1 'polypeptide(L)'
;MVLAERVDADTEEDLSYRARSVAERLDIEVDELAATVAITPSERGTQLVTAAGGFDRLDRGETIAVGEGDAASNDDLPDDVETTDDLPAGWRLSETDEAALTTGEGVAAAATGGGYSPRPRGRSGSSGADSSERRIEAARAAGRAAVDEVDRFAESSLGTAALPRLGGFETVLLAPDAAGGPFPLSVPDDVDAFAAGFETDPNDLRDIDGTAENAYVIRPAADNDELADETVRRLVRTIDPADPVEMDITRTEGVVLVDAVVEAPPEIDREASLDAHVRSQFDRAAGTVTFEHVEGEAVPADELEVWHDGEEVSDAVLDGEEFAAGDEITVETGLIATVMLRWFDPDENVYDTYAREQVDREAFSVEYDMSAETLELTYEAERAADASSLRLVHRGEDGVRTVGEEFTDGTLEPDDTVRVTDVSIGDSVQLEFDVAQPMGGASLVYYRARPPRVWIHSHAEEGTTVRYDGEESRPADAFVTLVDGEPTDKQFADEYDTLSGDEDLVLGELPLGSTVAVEWREPDEPVVIAEHEVVPNTRASIEYDPDAGEITVQHRGGRTLPASELELQVGRTPADVQPADKLDEFGPDDSFTVQVPPLSRVRLVWTGGDREHHIGGTTTARDAVAATYDADAEAMTIEYVGEQPADPERLRVSVNGVGEFRGREADQESAFAAEHDELSTGDTVTVDDVGLDDTVVVSVHTEFENGSATSSVGHFSAAPRRGFAVDDGGPGSDGSGTTLRYVGEVRRDADAFRVLIDGEPADDQPTDETDRLTGGETLSLGELSSGTTITVEWTAGDETRTVTEHVIPPEATFEVAYESADDGEGGVVTFTHAGGDALDADRLDVVVEPATDGLRSWDADADEVTAGDETSVTVDSEPGMAVVVFNESEVLHREPLHQNR
;
A
#
# COMPACT_ATOMS: atom_id res chain seq x y z
N MET A 1 -19.77 -0.67 -7.09
CA MET A 1 -20.85 -0.61 -6.10
C MET A 1 -21.88 0.36 -6.65
N VAL A 2 -23.15 -0.04 -6.85
CA VAL A 2 -24.20 0.89 -7.29
C VAL A 2 -24.96 1.34 -6.04
N LEU A 3 -24.61 2.51 -5.50
CA LEU A 3 -25.37 3.17 -4.43
C LEU A 3 -26.41 4.08 -5.10
N ALA A 4 -27.57 3.53 -5.43
CA ALA A 4 -28.67 4.31 -5.99
C ALA A 4 -29.46 5.02 -4.87
N GLU A 5 -29.22 6.31 -4.66
CA GLU A 5 -30.05 7.15 -3.78
C GLU A 5 -31.24 7.71 -4.57
N ARG A 6 -32.45 7.15 -4.39
CA ARG A 6 -33.68 7.72 -4.96
C ARG A 6 -34.25 8.75 -3.99
N VAL A 7 -34.20 10.02 -4.35
CA VAL A 7 -34.90 11.09 -3.62
C VAL A 7 -36.22 11.41 -4.36
N ASP A 8 -37.37 11.12 -3.74
CA ASP A 8 -38.67 11.62 -4.21
C ASP A 8 -38.82 13.10 -3.81
N ALA A 9 -38.95 14.00 -4.80
CA ALA A 9 -39.04 15.45 -4.56
C ALA A 9 -40.40 15.90 -4.00
N ASP A 10 -41.36 14.99 -3.79
CA ASP A 10 -42.78 15.34 -3.58
C ASP A 10 -43.29 15.20 -2.12
N THR A 11 -42.42 14.91 -1.13
CA THR A 11 -42.92 14.58 0.23
C THR A 11 -42.25 15.18 1.47
N GLU A 12 -41.14 15.94 1.40
CA GLU A 12 -40.59 16.61 2.58
C GLU A 12 -40.27 18.10 2.36
N GLU A 13 -40.55 18.95 3.37
CA GLU A 13 -40.30 20.41 3.32
C GLU A 13 -38.79 20.77 3.27
N ASP A 14 -37.87 19.80 3.38
CA ASP A 14 -36.43 19.97 3.21
C ASP A 14 -35.82 18.81 2.42
N LEU A 15 -35.36 19.09 1.19
CA LEU A 15 -34.68 18.12 0.31
C LEU A 15 -33.25 17.81 0.79
N SER A 16 -32.79 16.57 0.55
CA SER A 16 -31.41 16.16 0.81
C SER A 16 -30.40 17.01 0.02
N TYR A 17 -29.20 17.21 0.59
CA TYR A 17 -28.11 17.99 -0.03
C TYR A 17 -27.73 17.47 -1.43
N ARG A 18 -27.86 16.16 -1.66
CA ARG A 18 -27.50 15.50 -2.92
C ARG A 18 -28.53 15.73 -4.02
N ALA A 19 -29.84 15.75 -3.73
CA ALA A 19 -30.87 16.10 -4.73
C ALA A 19 -30.71 17.53 -5.25
N ARG A 20 -30.38 18.49 -4.38
CA ARG A 20 -30.01 19.86 -4.80
C ARG A 20 -28.76 19.88 -5.66
N SER A 21 -27.76 19.08 -5.29
CA SER A 21 -26.51 18.98 -6.05
C SER A 21 -26.70 18.37 -7.45
N VAL A 22 -27.57 17.37 -7.62
CA VAL A 22 -27.91 16.77 -8.92
C VAL A 22 -28.73 17.74 -9.78
N ALA A 23 -29.72 18.41 -9.19
CA ALA A 23 -30.51 19.44 -9.87
C ALA A 23 -29.62 20.59 -10.39
N GLU A 24 -28.68 21.06 -9.56
CA GLU A 24 -27.73 22.13 -9.91
C GLU A 24 -26.71 21.68 -10.97
N ARG A 25 -26.27 20.41 -10.93
CA ARG A 25 -25.34 19.83 -11.91
C ARG A 25 -26.00 19.61 -13.28
N LEU A 26 -27.25 19.18 -13.31
CA LEU A 26 -28.00 18.92 -14.54
C LEU A 26 -28.80 20.14 -15.04
N ASP A 27 -28.84 21.24 -14.28
CA ASP A 27 -29.64 22.46 -14.55
C ASP A 27 -31.15 22.17 -14.74
N ILE A 28 -31.68 21.24 -13.93
CA ILE A 28 -33.10 20.85 -13.94
C ILE A 28 -33.80 21.61 -12.81
N GLU A 29 -34.99 22.18 -13.09
CA GLU A 29 -35.81 22.76 -12.02
C GLU A 29 -36.21 21.66 -11.03
N VAL A 30 -36.00 21.92 -9.74
CA VAL A 30 -36.14 20.90 -8.68
C VAL A 30 -37.56 20.31 -8.63
N ASP A 31 -38.58 21.11 -8.93
CA ASP A 31 -39.99 20.70 -8.99
C ASP A 31 -40.32 19.80 -10.21
N GLU A 32 -39.39 19.64 -11.16
CA GLU A 32 -39.53 18.79 -12.34
C GLU A 32 -38.84 17.43 -12.16
N LEU A 33 -38.11 17.19 -11.06
CA LEU A 33 -37.43 15.92 -10.79
C LEU A 33 -38.37 14.89 -10.14
N ALA A 34 -38.47 13.71 -10.73
CA ALA A 34 -39.25 12.59 -10.20
C ALA A 34 -38.37 11.50 -9.57
N ALA A 35 -37.12 11.35 -10.02
CA ALA A 35 -36.13 10.44 -9.43
C ALA A 35 -34.70 10.84 -9.84
N THR A 36 -33.73 10.53 -9.00
CA THR A 36 -32.30 10.57 -9.35
C THR A 36 -31.63 9.26 -8.93
N VAL A 37 -30.55 8.87 -9.61
CA VAL A 37 -29.74 7.68 -9.36
C VAL A 37 -28.28 8.09 -9.54
N ALA A 38 -27.44 7.88 -8.54
CA ALA A 38 -25.98 8.05 -8.66
C ALA A 38 -25.29 6.68 -8.67
N ILE A 39 -24.20 6.54 -9.41
CA ILE A 39 -23.42 5.31 -9.52
C ILE A 39 -21.94 5.67 -9.43
N THR A 40 -21.20 4.93 -8.59
CA THR A 40 -19.74 5.02 -8.52
C THR A 40 -19.13 3.66 -8.87
N PRO A 41 -18.69 3.46 -10.14
CA PRO A 41 -17.99 2.25 -10.54
C PRO A 41 -16.70 2.02 -9.72
N SER A 42 -16.26 0.75 -9.62
CA SER A 42 -15.05 0.32 -8.91
C SER A 42 -13.74 0.77 -9.59
N GLU A 43 -13.81 1.20 -10.85
CA GLU A 43 -12.74 1.93 -11.51
C GLU A 43 -12.65 3.34 -10.90
N ARG A 44 -11.59 3.61 -10.12
CA ARG A 44 -11.40 4.91 -9.49
C ARG A 44 -11.34 6.02 -10.54
N GLY A 45 -12.31 6.95 -10.52
CA GLY A 45 -12.21 8.22 -11.26
C GLY A 45 -13.41 8.66 -12.10
N THR A 46 -14.56 7.96 -12.11
CA THR A 46 -15.76 8.43 -12.84
C THR A 46 -17.02 8.25 -11.98
N GLN A 47 -17.86 9.28 -11.85
CA GLN A 47 -19.18 9.22 -11.19
C GLN A 47 -20.27 9.41 -12.25
N LEU A 48 -21.21 8.46 -12.30
CA LEU A 48 -22.37 8.47 -13.19
C LEU A 48 -23.61 8.93 -12.42
N VAL A 49 -24.42 9.81 -12.99
CA VAL A 49 -25.65 10.33 -12.38
C VAL A 49 -26.76 10.33 -13.42
N THR A 50 -27.89 9.69 -13.13
CA THR A 50 -29.08 9.66 -13.97
C THR A 50 -30.23 10.37 -13.23
N ALA A 51 -31.03 11.14 -13.96
CA ALA A 51 -32.22 11.81 -13.46
C ALA A 51 -33.41 11.55 -14.40
N ALA A 52 -34.59 11.39 -13.81
CA ALA A 52 -35.85 11.24 -14.52
C ALA A 52 -36.90 12.21 -13.95
N GLY A 53 -37.74 12.77 -14.80
CA GLY A 53 -38.64 13.85 -14.40
C GLY A 53 -39.54 14.40 -15.51
N GLY A 54 -40.26 15.48 -15.22
CA GLY A 54 -41.16 16.18 -16.12
C GLY A 54 -40.51 17.32 -16.92
N PHE A 55 -39.19 17.29 -17.10
CA PHE A 55 -38.42 18.34 -17.79
C PHE A 55 -38.26 18.08 -19.29
N ASP A 56 -38.23 19.16 -20.07
CA ASP A 56 -37.91 19.15 -21.50
C ASP A 56 -36.42 18.83 -21.73
N ARG A 57 -36.05 18.43 -22.95
CA ARG A 57 -34.66 18.09 -23.30
C ARG A 57 -33.69 19.24 -22.97
N LEU A 58 -32.64 18.95 -22.20
CA LEU A 58 -31.66 19.94 -21.73
C LEU A 58 -30.70 20.37 -22.85
N ASP A 59 -30.34 21.66 -22.89
CA ASP A 59 -29.41 22.26 -23.85
C ASP A 59 -28.15 22.79 -23.13
N ARG A 60 -27.25 21.88 -22.72
CA ARG A 60 -25.99 22.21 -22.02
C ARG A 60 -24.78 21.52 -22.65
N GLY A 61 -23.69 22.26 -22.86
CA GLY A 61 -22.45 21.75 -23.46
C GLY A 61 -22.40 21.81 -25.00
N GLU A 62 -21.25 21.49 -25.57
CA GLU A 62 -21.11 21.32 -27.02
C GLU A 62 -21.70 19.97 -27.42
N THR A 63 -22.48 19.95 -28.48
CA THR A 63 -23.13 18.72 -28.93
C THR A 63 -22.26 17.97 -29.88
N ILE A 64 -22.04 16.72 -29.54
CA ILE A 64 -21.10 15.86 -30.24
C ILE A 64 -21.84 14.76 -31.01
N ALA A 65 -23.00 14.29 -30.53
CA ALA A 65 -23.79 13.30 -31.26
C ALA A 65 -25.32 13.36 -31.03
N VAL A 66 -26.09 12.86 -32.02
CA VAL A 66 -27.56 12.74 -31.97
C VAL A 66 -28.01 11.36 -32.48
N GLY A 67 -29.04 10.78 -31.86
CA GLY A 67 -29.58 9.46 -32.24
C GLY A 67 -30.34 9.45 -33.57
N GLU A 68 -30.20 8.37 -34.34
CA GLU A 68 -30.80 8.25 -35.68
C GLU A 68 -32.33 8.03 -35.62
N GLY A 69 -33.12 8.98 -36.15
CA GLY A 69 -34.59 8.90 -36.21
C GLY A 69 -35.21 9.77 -37.30
N ASP A 70 -36.40 9.40 -37.78
CA ASP A 70 -37.12 10.04 -38.90
C ASP A 70 -37.46 11.53 -38.61
N ALA A 71 -36.52 12.40 -38.97
CA ALA A 71 -36.58 13.84 -39.20
C ALA A 71 -37.80 14.63 -38.65
N ALA A 72 -37.56 15.38 -37.58
CA ALA A 72 -38.23 16.65 -37.33
C ALA A 72 -37.19 17.76 -37.09
N SER A 73 -36.87 18.50 -38.17
CA SER A 73 -36.19 19.81 -38.20
C SER A 73 -34.81 19.93 -37.54
N ASN A 74 -33.78 19.42 -38.22
CA ASN A 74 -32.35 19.70 -37.97
C ASN A 74 -31.87 21.00 -38.67
N ASP A 75 -32.55 22.14 -38.46
CA ASP A 75 -32.11 23.44 -39.03
C ASP A 75 -31.28 24.28 -38.03
N ASP A 76 -31.06 23.80 -36.80
CA ASP A 76 -30.34 24.50 -35.71
C ASP A 76 -29.14 23.70 -35.14
N LEU A 77 -28.67 22.64 -35.83
CA LEU A 77 -27.49 21.85 -35.39
C LEU A 77 -26.18 22.37 -36.01
N PRO A 78 -25.06 22.40 -35.26
CA PRO A 78 -23.72 22.67 -35.81
C PRO A 78 -23.33 21.66 -36.91
N ASP A 79 -22.49 22.09 -37.87
CA ASP A 79 -22.08 21.26 -39.03
C ASP A 79 -21.23 20.02 -38.64
N ASP A 80 -20.69 19.97 -37.41
CA ASP A 80 -19.75 18.94 -36.93
C ASP A 80 -20.39 17.86 -36.01
N VAL A 81 -21.72 17.86 -35.85
CA VAL A 81 -22.43 16.89 -35.00
C VAL A 81 -22.58 15.53 -35.70
N GLU A 82 -22.17 14.44 -35.04
CA GLU A 82 -22.31 13.08 -35.56
C GLU A 82 -23.74 12.53 -35.35
N THR A 83 -24.31 11.87 -36.36
CA THR A 83 -25.51 11.05 -36.17
C THR A 83 -25.07 9.61 -35.91
N THR A 84 -25.49 9.01 -34.80
CA THR A 84 -25.09 7.65 -34.41
C THR A 84 -26.29 6.79 -34.00
N ASP A 85 -26.22 5.49 -34.33
CA ASP A 85 -27.13 4.46 -33.82
C ASP A 85 -26.87 4.12 -32.33
N ASP A 86 -25.75 4.59 -31.75
CA ASP A 86 -25.38 4.38 -30.35
C ASP A 86 -26.27 5.14 -29.35
N LEU A 87 -27.11 6.07 -29.84
CA LEU A 87 -28.04 6.86 -29.06
C LEU A 87 -29.48 6.65 -29.55
N PRO A 88 -30.48 6.58 -28.66
CA PRO A 88 -31.88 6.45 -29.07
C PRO A 88 -32.36 7.64 -29.92
N ALA A 89 -33.32 7.40 -30.82
CA ALA A 89 -33.90 8.44 -31.67
C ALA A 89 -34.43 9.63 -30.83
N GLY A 90 -33.97 10.85 -31.14
CA GLY A 90 -34.35 12.07 -30.43
C GLY A 90 -33.48 12.41 -29.20
N TRP A 91 -32.57 11.52 -28.81
CA TRP A 91 -31.60 11.76 -27.75
C TRP A 91 -30.36 12.48 -28.28
N ARG A 92 -29.72 13.25 -27.39
CA ARG A 92 -28.55 14.08 -27.69
C ARG A 92 -27.45 13.81 -26.69
N LEU A 93 -26.21 13.74 -27.17
CA LEU A 93 -25.01 13.69 -26.36
C LEU A 93 -24.25 15.00 -26.48
N SER A 94 -23.94 15.59 -25.33
CA SER A 94 -23.21 16.85 -25.21
C SER A 94 -22.07 16.72 -24.21
N GLU A 95 -20.96 17.43 -24.44
CA GLU A 95 -19.78 17.40 -23.58
C GLU A 95 -19.48 18.80 -23.01
N THR A 96 -18.93 18.81 -21.81
CA THR A 96 -18.33 19.95 -21.12
C THR A 96 -16.93 19.53 -20.61
N ASP A 97 -16.07 20.48 -20.23
CA ASP A 97 -14.73 20.17 -19.73
C ASP A 97 -14.74 19.16 -18.55
N GLU A 98 -15.81 19.14 -17.76
CA GLU A 98 -15.95 18.36 -16.52
C GLU A 98 -16.91 17.16 -16.63
N ALA A 99 -17.79 17.13 -17.63
CA ALA A 99 -18.83 16.10 -17.76
C ALA A 99 -19.29 15.80 -19.20
N ALA A 100 -19.67 14.56 -19.46
CA ALA A 100 -20.43 14.16 -20.66
C ALA A 100 -21.90 13.90 -20.28
N LEU A 101 -22.86 14.45 -21.03
CA LEU A 101 -24.29 14.41 -20.74
C LEU A 101 -25.09 13.81 -21.92
N THR A 102 -25.95 12.85 -21.62
CA THR A 102 -26.90 12.24 -22.56
C THR A 102 -28.32 12.58 -22.14
N THR A 103 -29.11 13.19 -23.03
CA THR A 103 -30.42 13.76 -22.66
C THR A 103 -31.51 13.38 -23.68
N GLY A 104 -32.66 12.95 -23.17
CA GLY A 104 -33.92 12.76 -23.88
C GLY A 104 -35.07 13.52 -23.19
N GLU A 105 -36.27 13.45 -23.73
CA GLU A 105 -37.47 14.03 -23.09
C GLU A 105 -37.73 13.30 -21.76
N GLY A 106 -37.68 14.02 -20.63
CA GLY A 106 -37.93 13.50 -19.28
C GLY A 106 -36.83 12.62 -18.66
N VAL A 107 -35.69 12.41 -19.33
CA VAL A 107 -34.57 11.60 -18.82
C VAL A 107 -33.22 12.22 -19.19
N ALA A 108 -32.30 12.30 -18.22
CA ALA A 108 -30.94 12.78 -18.42
C ALA A 108 -29.94 11.89 -17.67
N ALA A 109 -28.77 11.67 -18.26
CA ALA A 109 -27.64 10.98 -17.62
C ALA A 109 -26.36 11.79 -17.81
N ALA A 110 -25.49 11.83 -16.80
CA ALA A 110 -24.22 12.54 -16.83
C ALA A 110 -23.08 11.69 -16.25
N ALA A 111 -21.93 11.71 -16.91
CA ALA A 111 -20.69 11.11 -16.45
C ALA A 111 -19.69 12.22 -16.09
N THR A 112 -19.17 12.21 -14.87
CA THR A 112 -18.22 13.21 -14.34
C THR A 112 -16.92 12.55 -13.91
N GLY A 113 -15.78 13.22 -14.10
CA GLY A 113 -14.48 12.72 -13.62
C GLY A 113 -14.34 12.96 -12.11
N GLY A 114 -14.13 11.90 -11.33
CA GLY A 114 -13.94 11.97 -9.88
C GLY A 114 -12.52 12.39 -9.52
N GLY A 115 -12.37 13.53 -8.83
CA GLY A 115 -11.10 14.02 -8.26
C GLY A 115 -10.55 13.21 -7.07
N TYR A 116 -11.09 12.02 -6.78
CA TYR A 116 -10.67 11.16 -5.67
C TYR A 116 -9.81 10.00 -6.17
N SER A 117 -8.52 10.02 -5.83
CA SER A 117 -7.63 8.87 -5.97
C SER A 117 -6.64 8.81 -4.79
N PRO A 118 -6.77 7.84 -3.87
CA PRO A 118 -5.60 7.27 -3.20
C PRO A 118 -4.87 6.42 -4.26
N ARG A 119 -3.60 6.72 -4.59
CA ARG A 119 -2.83 5.93 -5.55
C ARG A 119 -2.23 4.69 -4.86
N PRO A 120 -2.38 3.45 -5.39
CA PRO A 120 -1.37 2.43 -5.20
C PRO A 120 -0.12 2.88 -5.98
N ARG A 121 1.07 2.77 -5.35
CA ARG A 121 2.34 3.02 -6.05
C ARG A 121 2.51 1.97 -7.14
N GLY A 122 2.59 2.41 -8.40
CA GLY A 122 3.13 1.61 -9.51
C GLY A 122 2.15 1.30 -10.65
N ARG A 123 1.79 2.30 -11.46
CA ARG A 123 1.56 2.13 -12.92
C ARG A 123 1.56 3.50 -13.61
N SER A 124 2.13 3.56 -14.81
CA SER A 124 2.31 4.74 -15.65
C SER A 124 0.99 5.46 -15.97
N GLY A 125 1.04 6.79 -16.10
CA GLY A 125 -0.12 7.65 -16.23
C GLY A 125 -0.91 7.47 -17.54
N SER A 126 -2.24 7.43 -17.43
CA SER A 126 -3.12 7.60 -18.60
C SER A 126 -3.26 9.08 -18.92
N SER A 127 -3.25 9.42 -20.22
CA SER A 127 -3.36 10.79 -20.72
C SER A 127 -4.72 11.43 -20.40
N GLY A 128 -4.83 12.77 -20.45
CA GLY A 128 -6.11 13.45 -20.26
C GLY A 128 -7.16 13.15 -21.35
N ALA A 129 -6.74 12.78 -22.56
CA ALA A 129 -7.62 12.42 -23.67
C ALA A 129 -8.40 11.11 -23.41
N ASP A 130 -7.72 10.13 -22.81
CA ASP A 130 -8.32 8.87 -22.35
C ASP A 130 -9.47 9.08 -21.35
N SER A 131 -9.42 10.15 -20.55
CA SER A 131 -10.46 10.43 -19.55
C SER A 131 -11.74 11.03 -20.16
N SER A 132 -11.62 11.82 -21.23
CA SER A 132 -12.79 12.33 -21.97
C SER A 132 -13.46 11.22 -22.76
N GLU A 133 -12.69 10.38 -23.45
CA GLU A 133 -13.24 9.26 -24.23
C GLU A 133 -13.99 8.26 -23.34
N ARG A 134 -13.41 7.91 -22.17
CA ARG A 134 -14.09 7.07 -21.16
C ARG A 134 -15.34 7.73 -20.57
N ARG A 135 -15.36 9.06 -20.36
CA ARG A 135 -16.56 9.77 -19.89
C ARG A 135 -17.67 9.75 -20.94
N ILE A 136 -17.34 9.97 -22.21
CA ILE A 136 -18.28 9.92 -23.34
C ILE A 136 -18.85 8.51 -23.50
N GLU A 137 -18.00 7.48 -23.43
CA GLU A 137 -18.42 6.08 -23.52
C GLU A 137 -19.29 5.66 -22.33
N ALA A 138 -18.92 6.06 -21.11
CA ALA A 138 -19.72 5.83 -19.91
C ALA A 138 -21.08 6.53 -19.98
N ALA A 139 -21.15 7.76 -20.50
CA ALA A 139 -22.41 8.48 -20.71
C ALA A 139 -23.30 7.83 -21.79
N ARG A 140 -22.70 7.28 -22.84
CA ARG A 140 -23.42 6.47 -23.86
C ARG A 140 -23.94 5.17 -23.26
N ALA A 141 -23.11 4.45 -22.50
CA ALA A 141 -23.50 3.22 -21.82
C ALA A 141 -24.63 3.44 -20.80
N ALA A 142 -24.55 4.50 -19.99
CA ALA A 142 -25.60 4.89 -19.06
C ALA A 142 -26.90 5.30 -19.77
N GLY A 143 -26.80 6.01 -20.91
CA GLY A 143 -27.96 6.33 -21.74
C GLY A 143 -28.64 5.09 -22.33
N ARG A 144 -27.88 4.07 -22.71
CA ARG A 144 -28.42 2.77 -23.16
C ARG A 144 -29.07 1.98 -22.03
N ALA A 145 -28.42 1.91 -20.85
CA ALA A 145 -28.96 1.26 -19.67
C ALA A 145 -30.26 1.93 -19.18
N ALA A 146 -30.32 3.26 -19.16
CA ALA A 146 -31.48 4.01 -18.70
C ALA A 146 -32.74 3.77 -19.54
N VAL A 147 -32.63 3.49 -20.85
CA VAL A 147 -33.80 3.26 -21.72
C VAL A 147 -34.29 1.82 -21.67
N ASP A 148 -33.38 0.84 -21.63
CA ASP A 148 -33.74 -0.56 -21.74
C ASP A 148 -34.17 -1.18 -20.39
N GLU A 149 -33.82 -0.54 -19.27
CA GLU A 149 -33.98 -1.06 -17.92
C GLU A 149 -35.08 -0.32 -17.12
N VAL A 150 -35.30 0.98 -17.34
CA VAL A 150 -36.32 1.76 -16.62
C VAL A 150 -37.74 1.45 -17.13
N ASP A 151 -37.96 1.37 -18.44
CA ASP A 151 -39.25 0.98 -19.00
C ASP A 151 -39.57 -0.49 -18.69
N ARG A 152 -38.56 -1.37 -18.70
CA ARG A 152 -38.69 -2.80 -18.42
C ARG A 152 -38.87 -3.08 -16.92
N PHE A 153 -38.23 -2.32 -16.04
CA PHE A 153 -38.37 -2.40 -14.58
C PHE A 153 -39.74 -1.87 -14.13
N ALA A 154 -40.17 -0.69 -14.61
CA ALA A 154 -41.48 -0.11 -14.29
C ALA A 154 -42.66 -0.99 -14.74
N GLU A 155 -42.49 -1.74 -15.84
CA GLU A 155 -43.49 -2.71 -16.35
C GLU A 155 -43.32 -4.14 -15.79
N SER A 156 -42.24 -4.43 -15.04
CA SER A 156 -41.97 -5.76 -14.48
C SER A 156 -42.75 -6.02 -13.17
N SER A 157 -42.94 -7.30 -12.85
CA SER A 157 -43.45 -7.75 -11.54
C SER A 157 -42.58 -7.26 -10.38
N LEU A 158 -41.26 -7.15 -10.59
CA LEU A 158 -40.30 -6.64 -9.61
C LEU A 158 -40.53 -5.15 -9.33
N GLY A 159 -40.57 -4.29 -10.35
CA GLY A 159 -40.78 -2.86 -10.17
C GLY A 159 -42.19 -2.52 -9.66
N THR A 160 -43.22 -3.25 -10.09
CA THR A 160 -44.59 -3.10 -9.56
C THR A 160 -44.67 -3.38 -8.05
N ALA A 161 -43.88 -4.33 -7.55
CA ALA A 161 -43.84 -4.70 -6.14
C ALA A 161 -42.86 -3.85 -5.31
N ALA A 162 -41.72 -3.46 -5.89
CA ALA A 162 -40.66 -2.71 -5.22
C ALA A 162 -40.97 -1.21 -5.09
N LEU A 163 -41.48 -0.56 -6.15
CA LEU A 163 -41.69 0.89 -6.16
C LEU A 163 -42.62 1.40 -5.04
N PRO A 164 -43.74 0.74 -4.69
CA PRO A 164 -44.60 1.21 -3.60
C PRO A 164 -44.06 0.89 -2.21
N ARG A 165 -43.15 -0.07 -2.07
CA ARG A 165 -42.68 -0.62 -0.78
C ARG A 165 -41.36 0.01 -0.35
N LEU A 166 -40.43 0.19 -1.29
CA LEU A 166 -39.08 0.66 -1.01
C LEU A 166 -38.95 2.19 -1.05
N GLY A 167 -39.98 2.91 -1.52
CA GLY A 167 -39.95 4.37 -1.66
C GLY A 167 -39.94 5.17 -0.34
N GLY A 168 -39.98 4.50 0.82
CA GLY A 168 -39.89 5.14 2.13
C GLY A 168 -38.58 4.89 2.87
N PHE A 169 -37.62 4.18 2.26
CA PHE A 169 -36.32 3.84 2.84
C PHE A 169 -35.24 4.84 2.41
N GLU A 170 -34.25 5.10 3.27
CA GLU A 170 -33.19 6.07 3.02
C GLU A 170 -32.33 5.69 1.82
N THR A 171 -31.94 4.41 1.74
CA THR A 171 -31.10 3.86 0.66
C THR A 171 -31.80 2.70 -0.03
N VAL A 172 -31.80 2.66 -1.37
CA VAL A 172 -32.42 1.57 -2.15
C VAL A 172 -31.42 0.95 -3.12
N LEU A 173 -31.15 -0.35 -2.96
CA LEU A 173 -30.33 -1.15 -3.87
C LEU A 173 -31.22 -1.83 -4.91
N LEU A 174 -30.82 -1.78 -6.19
CA LEU A 174 -31.52 -2.42 -7.29
C LEU A 174 -30.55 -3.28 -8.11
N ALA A 175 -30.91 -4.55 -8.28
CA ALA A 175 -30.20 -5.54 -9.09
C ALA A 175 -31.19 -6.16 -10.11
N PRO A 176 -31.34 -5.55 -11.29
CA PRO A 176 -32.32 -5.96 -12.30
C PRO A 176 -31.96 -7.26 -13.04
N ASP A 177 -30.68 -7.65 -12.99
CA ASP A 177 -30.09 -8.91 -13.43
C ASP A 177 -29.03 -9.33 -12.41
N ALA A 178 -29.28 -10.43 -11.71
CA ALA A 178 -28.37 -10.99 -10.71
C ALA A 178 -27.20 -11.79 -11.32
N ALA A 179 -27.33 -12.26 -12.57
CA ALA A 179 -26.34 -13.10 -13.24
C ALA A 179 -25.30 -12.28 -14.06
N GLY A 180 -25.64 -11.06 -14.47
CA GLY A 180 -24.81 -10.22 -15.34
C GLY A 180 -24.19 -8.96 -14.71
N GLY A 181 -24.35 -8.75 -13.40
CA GLY A 181 -23.91 -7.53 -12.72
C GLY A 181 -22.39 -7.41 -12.51
N PRO A 182 -21.81 -6.20 -12.47
CA PRO A 182 -20.36 -5.99 -12.31
C PRO A 182 -19.81 -6.28 -10.89
N PHE A 183 -20.53 -7.01 -10.03
CA PHE A 183 -20.11 -7.30 -8.65
C PHE A 183 -20.22 -8.79 -8.30
N PRO A 184 -19.21 -9.35 -7.60
CA PRO A 184 -19.27 -10.70 -7.07
C PRO A 184 -20.06 -10.66 -5.75
N LEU A 185 -21.39 -10.57 -5.82
CA LEU A 185 -22.21 -11.03 -4.72
C LEU A 185 -22.47 -12.52 -4.98
N SER A 186 -22.26 -13.39 -3.98
CA SER A 186 -22.70 -14.79 -4.04
C SER A 186 -24.22 -14.88 -4.00
N VAL A 187 -24.88 -14.24 -4.96
CA VAL A 187 -26.34 -14.31 -5.16
C VAL A 187 -26.65 -15.74 -5.59
N PRO A 188 -27.61 -16.40 -4.94
CA PRO A 188 -28.00 -17.75 -5.34
C PRO A 188 -28.50 -17.77 -6.79
N ASP A 189 -28.11 -18.78 -7.58
CA ASP A 189 -28.45 -18.89 -9.01
C ASP A 189 -29.97 -18.97 -9.29
N ASP A 190 -30.76 -19.32 -8.26
CA ASP A 190 -32.23 -19.31 -8.31
C ASP A 190 -32.85 -17.90 -8.29
N VAL A 191 -32.04 -16.85 -8.15
CA VAL A 191 -32.47 -15.44 -8.08
C VAL A 191 -32.07 -14.73 -9.37
N ASP A 192 -33.06 -14.20 -10.07
CA ASP A 192 -32.86 -13.55 -11.37
C ASP A 192 -32.76 -12.02 -11.23
N ALA A 193 -33.40 -11.45 -10.21
CA ALA A 193 -33.26 -10.04 -9.85
C ALA A 193 -33.70 -9.79 -8.41
N PHE A 194 -33.26 -8.68 -7.81
CA PHE A 194 -33.75 -8.24 -6.51
C PHE A 194 -33.69 -6.71 -6.33
N ALA A 195 -34.38 -6.23 -5.31
CA ALA A 195 -34.34 -4.87 -4.81
C ALA A 195 -34.30 -4.90 -3.28
N ALA A 196 -33.55 -4.01 -2.64
CA ALA A 196 -33.48 -3.86 -1.20
C ALA A 196 -33.66 -2.39 -0.82
N GLY A 197 -34.35 -2.09 0.27
CA GLY A 197 -34.47 -0.78 0.88
C GLY A 197 -33.94 -0.85 2.30
N PHE A 198 -33.08 0.09 2.66
CA PHE A 198 -32.42 0.20 3.95
C PHE A 198 -32.92 1.46 4.67
N GLU A 199 -33.39 1.33 5.91
CA GLU A 199 -33.87 2.48 6.69
C GLU A 199 -32.73 3.43 7.06
N THR A 200 -31.54 2.86 7.25
CA THR A 200 -30.27 3.57 7.43
C THR A 200 -29.29 3.16 6.35
N ASP A 201 -28.49 4.08 5.83
CA ASP A 201 -27.48 3.73 4.82
C ASP A 201 -26.54 2.61 5.34
N PRO A 202 -26.23 1.59 4.52
CA PRO A 202 -25.33 0.50 4.92
C PRO A 202 -23.94 0.94 5.42
N ASN A 203 -23.46 2.13 5.03
CA ASN A 203 -22.21 2.69 5.53
C ASN A 203 -22.35 3.37 6.89
N ASP A 204 -23.57 3.79 7.25
CA ASP A 204 -23.92 4.50 8.47
C ASP A 204 -24.57 3.57 9.53
N LEU A 205 -24.72 2.27 9.21
CA LEU A 205 -25.18 1.22 10.13
C LEU A 205 -24.36 1.13 11.43
N ARG A 206 -23.15 1.69 11.46
CA ARG A 206 -22.27 1.71 12.64
C ARG A 206 -22.76 2.67 13.73
N ASP A 207 -23.50 3.70 13.34
CA ASP A 207 -23.95 4.78 14.23
C ASP A 207 -25.38 4.56 14.72
N ILE A 208 -25.99 3.39 14.46
CA ILE A 208 -27.37 3.11 14.85
C ILE A 208 -27.43 2.71 16.34
N ASP A 209 -28.21 3.46 17.11
CA ASP A 209 -28.61 3.07 18.47
C ASP A 209 -29.79 2.08 18.39
N GLY A 210 -29.52 0.78 18.29
CA GLY A 210 -30.53 -0.29 18.34
C GLY A 210 -30.75 -1.03 17.02
N THR A 211 -32.01 -1.16 16.59
CA THR A 211 -32.40 -1.93 15.38
C THR A 211 -32.86 -1.02 14.24
N ALA A 212 -32.61 -1.41 12.99
CA ALA A 212 -33.13 -0.76 11.78
C ALA A 212 -34.10 -1.68 11.03
N GLU A 213 -35.11 -1.12 10.36
CA GLU A 213 -36.02 -1.88 9.49
C GLU A 213 -35.52 -1.88 8.04
N ASN A 214 -35.39 -3.04 7.40
CA ASN A 214 -35.00 -3.19 5.99
C ASN A 214 -36.05 -4.00 5.23
N ALA A 215 -36.18 -3.77 3.92
CA ALA A 215 -37.14 -4.49 3.08
C ALA A 215 -36.53 -4.96 1.76
N TYR A 216 -36.90 -6.15 1.31
CA TYR A 216 -36.38 -6.77 0.10
C TYR A 216 -37.50 -7.29 -0.80
N VAL A 217 -37.26 -7.23 -2.10
CA VAL A 217 -38.15 -7.73 -3.15
C VAL A 217 -37.30 -8.56 -4.09
N ILE A 218 -37.57 -9.85 -4.19
CA ILE A 218 -36.74 -10.84 -4.87
C ILE A 218 -37.56 -11.48 -5.99
N ARG A 219 -37.01 -11.51 -7.20
CA ARG A 219 -37.57 -12.21 -8.35
C ARG A 219 -36.86 -13.57 -8.51
N PRO A 220 -37.59 -14.70 -8.37
CA PRO A 220 -37.06 -16.02 -8.72
C PRO A 220 -36.67 -16.12 -10.19
N ALA A 221 -35.73 -17.00 -10.51
CA ALA A 221 -35.41 -17.41 -11.87
C ALA A 221 -36.62 -18.05 -12.56
N ALA A 222 -36.72 -17.84 -13.88
CA ALA A 222 -37.89 -18.24 -14.67
C ALA A 222 -38.19 -19.76 -14.67
N ASP A 223 -37.21 -20.58 -14.28
CA ASP A 223 -37.32 -22.04 -14.17
C ASP A 223 -37.65 -22.52 -12.74
N ASN A 224 -37.74 -21.61 -11.76
CA ASN A 224 -38.02 -21.91 -10.35
C ASN A 224 -39.14 -21.02 -9.79
N ASP A 225 -40.39 -21.48 -9.91
CA ASP A 225 -41.58 -20.72 -9.45
C ASP A 225 -41.66 -20.58 -7.89
N GLU A 226 -40.84 -21.28 -7.11
CA GLU A 226 -40.83 -21.23 -5.64
C GLU A 226 -39.40 -21.18 -5.06
N LEU A 227 -38.89 -19.97 -4.78
CA LEU A 227 -37.69 -19.80 -3.95
C LEU A 227 -37.92 -20.37 -2.54
N ALA A 228 -36.98 -21.19 -2.05
CA ALA A 228 -36.99 -21.67 -0.67
C ALA A 228 -36.70 -20.53 0.32
N ASP A 229 -37.29 -20.59 1.53
CA ASP A 229 -37.03 -19.58 2.58
C ASP A 229 -35.54 -19.51 2.95
N GLU A 230 -34.82 -20.63 2.83
CA GLU A 230 -33.38 -20.72 3.07
C GLU A 230 -32.57 -19.91 2.06
N THR A 231 -32.87 -20.05 0.76
CA THR A 231 -32.27 -19.26 -0.32
C THR A 231 -32.54 -17.77 -0.15
N VAL A 232 -33.76 -17.42 0.29
CA VAL A 232 -34.14 -16.03 0.57
C VAL A 232 -33.34 -15.46 1.74
N ARG A 233 -33.20 -16.20 2.85
CA ARG A 233 -32.39 -15.79 4.00
C ARG A 233 -30.92 -15.65 3.64
N ARG A 234 -30.39 -16.59 2.84
CA ARG A 234 -29.02 -16.55 2.34
C ARG A 234 -28.79 -15.31 1.49
N LEU A 235 -29.69 -14.99 0.56
CA LEU A 235 -29.60 -13.76 -0.22
C LEU A 235 -29.58 -12.52 0.67
N VAL A 236 -30.50 -12.40 1.63
CA VAL A 236 -30.58 -11.24 2.54
C VAL A 236 -29.28 -11.04 3.30
N ARG A 237 -28.71 -12.11 3.88
CA ARG A 237 -27.41 -12.06 4.60
C ARG A 237 -26.21 -11.79 3.69
N THR A 238 -26.32 -12.05 2.38
CA THR A 238 -25.27 -11.73 1.41
C THR A 238 -25.27 -10.25 1.03
N ILE A 239 -26.46 -9.62 0.97
CA ILE A 239 -26.63 -8.25 0.47
C ILE A 239 -26.68 -7.20 1.58
N ASP A 240 -27.10 -7.61 2.77
CA ASP A 240 -27.13 -6.77 3.96
C ASP A 240 -25.98 -7.15 4.89
N PRO A 241 -25.03 -6.24 5.17
CA PRO A 241 -23.99 -6.50 6.14
C PRO A 241 -24.52 -6.60 7.58
N ALA A 242 -25.73 -6.10 7.86
CA ALA A 242 -26.35 -6.16 9.18
C ALA A 242 -26.91 -7.55 9.51
N ASP A 243 -26.89 -7.91 10.80
CA ASP A 243 -27.42 -9.19 11.26
C ASP A 243 -28.95 -9.11 11.43
N PRO A 244 -29.74 -9.94 10.71
CA PRO A 244 -31.20 -9.91 10.83
C PRO A 244 -31.68 -10.58 12.12
N VAL A 245 -32.29 -9.78 13.01
CA VAL A 245 -32.92 -10.19 14.27
C VAL A 245 -34.30 -10.81 14.02
N GLU A 246 -35.10 -10.17 13.17
CA GLU A 246 -36.41 -10.65 12.75
C GLU A 246 -36.52 -10.62 11.23
N MET A 247 -37.18 -11.61 10.63
CA MET A 247 -37.38 -11.66 9.17
C MET A 247 -38.72 -12.28 8.80
N ASP A 248 -39.55 -11.50 8.12
CA ASP A 248 -40.89 -11.89 7.65
C ASP A 248 -40.90 -12.07 6.13
N ILE A 249 -41.02 -13.33 5.68
CA ILE A 249 -41.01 -13.70 4.25
C ILE A 249 -42.44 -13.88 3.75
N THR A 250 -42.86 -13.06 2.77
CA THR A 250 -44.19 -13.10 2.14
C THR A 250 -44.08 -13.29 0.63
N ARG A 251 -44.83 -14.24 0.06
CA ARG A 251 -44.83 -14.52 -1.39
C ARG A 251 -46.02 -13.87 -2.10
N THR A 252 -45.76 -13.19 -3.21
CA THR A 252 -46.76 -12.51 -4.07
C THR A 252 -46.52 -12.90 -5.54
N GLU A 253 -47.48 -12.69 -6.44
CA GLU A 253 -47.43 -13.15 -7.84
C GLU A 253 -46.09 -12.81 -8.53
N GLY A 254 -45.19 -13.80 -8.65
CA GLY A 254 -43.90 -13.71 -9.32
C GLY A 254 -42.75 -13.04 -8.53
N VAL A 255 -42.94 -12.74 -7.23
CA VAL A 255 -41.91 -12.13 -6.37
C VAL A 255 -42.01 -12.59 -4.91
N VAL A 256 -40.89 -12.61 -4.20
CA VAL A 256 -40.79 -12.78 -2.75
C VAL A 256 -40.53 -11.43 -2.10
N LEU A 257 -41.26 -11.12 -1.04
CA LEU A 257 -41.14 -9.91 -0.26
C LEU A 257 -40.58 -10.29 1.11
N VAL A 258 -39.61 -9.54 1.60
CA VAL A 258 -39.00 -9.76 2.91
C VAL A 258 -39.01 -8.44 3.66
N ASP A 259 -39.51 -8.43 4.88
CA ASP A 259 -39.22 -7.36 5.85
C ASP A 259 -38.23 -7.95 6.86
N ALA A 260 -37.16 -7.22 7.18
CA ALA A 260 -36.18 -7.61 8.17
C ALA A 260 -35.99 -6.50 9.20
N VAL A 261 -35.84 -6.87 10.46
CA VAL A 261 -35.32 -5.99 11.51
C VAL A 261 -33.89 -6.41 11.73
N VAL A 262 -32.95 -5.50 11.57
CA VAL A 262 -31.50 -5.77 11.62
C VAL A 262 -30.84 -5.02 12.76
N GLU A 263 -29.75 -5.57 13.29
CA GLU A 263 -28.85 -4.92 14.25
C GLU A 263 -27.50 -4.60 13.57
N ALA A 264 -26.78 -3.63 14.13
CA ALA A 264 -25.46 -3.26 13.64
C ALA A 264 -24.55 -4.50 13.58
N PRO A 265 -23.80 -4.72 12.49
CA PRO A 265 -22.84 -5.82 12.46
C PRO A 265 -21.77 -5.63 13.53
N PRO A 266 -21.22 -6.73 14.08
CA PRO A 266 -20.20 -6.62 15.10
C PRO A 266 -18.91 -6.01 14.54
N GLU A 267 -18.22 -5.19 15.32
CA GLU A 267 -17.00 -4.49 14.90
C GLU A 267 -15.74 -5.25 15.30
N ILE A 268 -14.70 -5.20 14.47
CA ILE A 268 -13.41 -5.79 14.85
C ILE A 268 -12.69 -4.86 15.83
N ASP A 269 -12.44 -5.32 17.04
CA ASP A 269 -11.65 -4.61 18.05
C ASP A 269 -10.67 -5.58 18.74
N ARG A 270 -9.40 -5.45 18.37
CA ARG A 270 -8.31 -6.28 18.92
C ARG A 270 -7.80 -5.78 20.27
N GLU A 271 -8.10 -4.54 20.64
CA GLU A 271 -7.67 -3.97 21.91
C GLU A 271 -8.67 -4.29 23.03
N ALA A 272 -9.95 -4.53 22.68
CA ALA A 272 -10.98 -4.98 23.59
C ALA A 272 -10.88 -6.49 23.93
N SER A 273 -10.34 -7.30 23.01
CA SER A 273 -10.25 -8.75 23.21
C SER A 273 -9.27 -9.13 24.31
N LEU A 274 -9.55 -10.25 25.00
CA LEU A 274 -8.62 -10.80 25.99
C LEU A 274 -7.35 -11.30 25.29
N ASP A 275 -6.19 -11.10 25.92
CA ASP A 275 -4.87 -11.44 25.35
C ASP A 275 -4.63 -12.96 25.39
N ALA A 276 -5.31 -13.69 24.51
CA ALA A 276 -5.23 -15.15 24.38
C ALA A 276 -4.51 -15.55 23.09
N HIS A 277 -3.47 -16.37 23.22
CA HIS A 277 -2.72 -16.87 22.07
C HIS A 277 -3.18 -18.28 21.70
N VAL A 278 -3.87 -18.38 20.56
CA VAL A 278 -4.43 -19.64 20.06
C VAL A 278 -3.66 -20.12 18.84
N ARG A 279 -3.32 -21.41 18.82
CA ARG A 279 -2.73 -22.09 17.68
C ARG A 279 -3.74 -23.04 17.04
N SER A 280 -3.98 -22.92 15.74
CA SER A 280 -4.71 -23.91 14.96
C SER A 280 -3.77 -24.97 14.38
N GLN A 281 -4.23 -26.22 14.33
CA GLN A 281 -3.55 -27.30 13.62
C GLN A 281 -4.56 -28.22 12.95
N PHE A 282 -4.40 -28.41 11.64
CA PHE A 282 -5.15 -29.42 10.88
C PHE A 282 -4.45 -30.79 10.91
N ASP A 283 -5.14 -31.83 11.38
CA ASP A 283 -4.72 -33.22 11.25
C ASP A 283 -5.38 -33.86 10.03
N ARG A 284 -4.60 -33.99 8.95
CA ARG A 284 -5.04 -34.57 7.67
C ARG A 284 -5.45 -36.03 7.76
N ALA A 285 -4.95 -36.81 8.72
CA ALA A 285 -5.31 -38.23 8.87
C ALA A 285 -6.63 -38.39 9.64
N ALA A 286 -6.83 -37.57 10.66
CA ALA A 286 -8.07 -37.53 11.43
C ALA A 286 -9.19 -36.78 10.70
N GLY A 287 -8.86 -35.78 9.87
CA GLY A 287 -9.83 -34.86 9.27
C GLY A 287 -10.41 -33.90 10.31
N THR A 288 -9.55 -33.37 11.18
CA THR A 288 -9.95 -32.53 12.32
C THR A 288 -9.04 -31.33 12.44
N VAL A 289 -9.60 -30.16 12.78
CA VAL A 289 -8.83 -28.98 13.19
C VAL A 289 -8.86 -28.90 14.70
N THR A 290 -7.70 -28.69 15.32
CA THR A 290 -7.58 -28.46 16.76
C THR A 290 -7.10 -27.05 17.02
N PHE A 291 -7.83 -26.31 17.85
CA PHE A 291 -7.39 -25.02 18.41
C PHE A 291 -6.85 -25.28 19.82
N GLU A 292 -5.58 -24.94 20.05
CA GLU A 292 -4.92 -25.06 21.34
C GLU A 292 -4.70 -23.65 21.90
N HIS A 293 -5.14 -23.40 23.13
CA HIS A 293 -4.75 -22.20 23.87
C HIS A 293 -3.32 -22.40 24.37
N VAL A 294 -2.36 -21.68 23.80
CA VAL A 294 -0.94 -21.88 24.08
C VAL A 294 -0.53 -21.14 25.34
N GLU A 295 -0.94 -19.88 25.45
CA GLU A 295 -0.59 -18.97 26.54
C GLU A 295 -1.49 -17.71 26.49
N GLY A 296 -1.48 -16.91 27.57
CA GLY A 296 -2.32 -15.71 27.68
C GLY A 296 -3.50 -15.86 28.66
N GLU A 297 -4.43 -14.92 28.59
CA GLU A 297 -5.61 -14.85 29.45
C GLU A 297 -6.64 -15.94 29.11
N ALA A 298 -7.35 -16.43 30.12
CA ALA A 298 -8.43 -17.38 29.92
C ALA A 298 -9.66 -16.65 29.37
N VAL A 299 -10.28 -17.20 28.34
CA VAL A 299 -11.44 -16.60 27.68
C VAL A 299 -12.71 -17.33 28.13
N PRO A 300 -13.75 -16.62 28.62
CA PRO A 300 -15.03 -17.25 28.94
C PRO A 300 -15.61 -18.00 27.75
N ALA A 301 -16.14 -19.20 27.97
CA ALA A 301 -16.71 -20.00 26.88
C ALA A 301 -17.95 -19.33 26.25
N ASP A 302 -18.69 -18.54 27.03
CA ASP A 302 -19.85 -17.77 26.55
C ASP A 302 -19.47 -16.55 25.68
N GLU A 303 -18.18 -16.20 25.60
CA GLU A 303 -17.62 -15.13 24.74
C GLU A 303 -16.81 -15.72 23.55
N LEU A 304 -16.79 -17.05 23.41
CA LEU A 304 -16.10 -17.74 22.32
C LEU A 304 -17.11 -18.35 21.36
N GLU A 305 -16.87 -18.09 20.09
CA GLU A 305 -17.62 -18.69 19.00
C GLU A 305 -16.73 -19.55 18.11
N VAL A 306 -17.21 -20.75 17.80
CA VAL A 306 -16.57 -21.64 16.84
C VAL A 306 -17.42 -21.74 15.59
N TRP A 307 -16.87 -21.34 14.46
CA TRP A 307 -17.55 -21.37 13.16
C TRP A 307 -16.99 -22.48 12.29
N HIS A 308 -17.87 -23.29 11.69
CA HIS A 308 -17.55 -24.37 10.76
C HIS A 308 -18.41 -24.21 9.50
N ASP A 309 -17.79 -24.00 8.34
CA ASP A 309 -18.46 -23.81 7.04
C ASP A 309 -19.57 -22.74 7.05
N GLY A 310 -19.36 -21.67 7.81
CA GLY A 310 -20.31 -20.56 7.94
C GLY A 310 -21.46 -20.81 8.91
N GLU A 311 -21.46 -21.94 9.62
CA GLU A 311 -22.38 -22.24 10.72
C GLU A 311 -21.66 -22.18 12.07
N GLU A 312 -22.29 -21.54 13.05
CA GLU A 312 -21.77 -21.52 14.42
C GLU A 312 -22.05 -22.88 15.11
N VAL A 313 -21.01 -23.50 15.66
CA VAL A 313 -21.02 -24.82 16.29
C VAL A 313 -20.52 -24.81 17.74
N SER A 314 -20.41 -23.63 18.35
CA SER A 314 -19.88 -23.38 19.71
C SER A 314 -20.47 -24.33 20.75
N ASP A 315 -21.80 -24.45 20.81
CA ASP A 315 -22.55 -25.33 21.71
C ASP A 315 -22.16 -26.82 21.63
N ALA A 316 -21.63 -27.27 20.49
CA ALA A 316 -21.31 -28.66 20.24
C ALA A 316 -19.86 -29.02 20.62
N VAL A 317 -18.97 -28.02 20.68
CA VAL A 317 -17.52 -28.22 20.84
C VAL A 317 -16.94 -27.58 22.11
N LEU A 318 -17.65 -26.61 22.69
CA LEU A 318 -17.29 -25.98 23.97
C LEU A 318 -18.00 -26.71 25.12
N ASP A 319 -17.24 -27.46 25.92
CA ASP A 319 -17.74 -28.24 27.07
C ASP A 319 -17.34 -27.63 28.45
N GLY A 320 -16.62 -26.50 28.45
CA GLY A 320 -16.04 -25.84 29.63
C GLY A 320 -16.67 -24.50 29.98
N GLU A 321 -16.35 -23.94 31.16
CA GLU A 321 -16.74 -22.58 31.56
C GLU A 321 -15.80 -21.51 30.96
N GLU A 322 -14.53 -21.86 30.74
CA GLU A 322 -13.48 -20.98 30.21
C GLU A 322 -12.54 -21.80 29.32
N PHE A 323 -11.90 -21.17 28.34
CA PHE A 323 -10.84 -21.70 27.49
C PHE A 323 -9.50 -21.10 27.92
N ALA A 324 -8.66 -21.89 28.57
CA ALA A 324 -7.42 -21.44 29.20
C ALA A 324 -6.19 -22.18 28.65
N ALA A 325 -4.99 -21.66 28.96
CA ALA A 325 -3.74 -22.24 28.48
C ALA A 325 -3.61 -23.74 28.78
N GLY A 326 -3.40 -24.52 27.71
CA GLY A 326 -3.36 -25.98 27.69
C GLY A 326 -4.68 -26.66 27.36
N ASP A 327 -5.78 -25.93 27.18
CA ASP A 327 -7.05 -26.45 26.69
C ASP A 327 -7.03 -26.56 25.15
N GLU A 328 -7.76 -27.55 24.64
CA GLU A 328 -7.87 -27.85 23.22
C GLU A 328 -9.34 -27.97 22.81
N ILE A 329 -9.71 -27.32 21.71
CA ILE A 329 -11.01 -27.46 21.04
C ILE A 329 -10.76 -28.19 19.73
N THR A 330 -11.33 -29.39 19.58
CA THR A 330 -11.22 -30.18 18.35
C THR A 330 -12.53 -30.14 17.57
N VAL A 331 -12.46 -29.72 16.32
CA VAL A 331 -13.57 -29.67 15.36
C VAL A 331 -13.37 -30.76 14.31
N GLU A 332 -14.38 -31.58 14.06
CA GLU A 332 -14.38 -32.55 12.95
C GLU A 332 -14.74 -31.83 11.65
N THR A 333 -13.80 -31.73 10.72
CA THR A 333 -13.90 -30.87 9.52
C THR A 333 -13.88 -31.65 8.20
N GLY A 334 -13.39 -32.89 8.21
CA GLY A 334 -13.06 -33.59 6.97
C GLY A 334 -11.79 -33.04 6.31
N LEU A 335 -11.75 -33.03 4.98
CA LEU A 335 -10.57 -32.66 4.17
C LEU A 335 -10.71 -31.35 3.42
N ILE A 336 -11.93 -30.82 3.34
CA ILE A 336 -12.24 -29.52 2.72
C ILE A 336 -13.29 -28.91 3.64
N ALA A 337 -12.91 -27.81 4.29
CA ALA A 337 -13.76 -27.08 5.22
C ALA A 337 -13.06 -25.77 5.60
N THR A 338 -13.80 -24.87 6.22
CA THR A 338 -13.27 -23.63 6.75
C THR A 338 -13.71 -23.47 8.21
N VAL A 339 -12.75 -23.25 9.10
CA VAL A 339 -13.02 -23.17 10.55
C VAL A 339 -12.39 -21.93 11.15
N MET A 340 -13.13 -21.27 12.05
CA MET A 340 -12.68 -20.08 12.74
C MET A 340 -13.03 -20.15 14.23
N LEU A 341 -12.10 -19.69 15.06
CA LEU A 341 -12.33 -19.40 16.46
C LEU A 341 -12.33 -17.87 16.62
N ARG A 342 -13.45 -17.33 17.10
CA ARG A 342 -13.72 -15.90 17.26
C ARG A 342 -14.04 -15.61 18.72
N TRP A 343 -13.47 -14.53 19.26
CA TRP A 343 -13.97 -13.92 20.49
C TRP A 343 -15.03 -12.89 20.12
N PHE A 344 -16.14 -12.86 20.86
CA PHE A 344 -17.26 -11.96 20.62
C PHE A 344 -17.79 -11.43 21.96
N ASP A 345 -17.81 -10.10 22.10
CA ASP A 345 -18.46 -9.41 23.21
C ASP A 345 -19.88 -9.00 22.80
N PRO A 346 -20.93 -9.62 23.37
CA PRO A 346 -22.32 -9.30 23.03
C PRO A 346 -22.82 -7.98 23.63
N ASP A 347 -22.17 -7.44 24.68
CA ASP A 347 -22.56 -6.19 25.32
C ASP A 347 -22.02 -4.97 24.55
N GLU A 348 -20.81 -5.09 23.99
CA GLU A 348 -20.18 -4.04 23.17
C GLU A 348 -20.34 -4.26 21.65
N ASN A 349 -20.85 -5.43 21.24
CA ASN A 349 -20.99 -5.85 19.84
C ASN A 349 -19.66 -5.78 19.07
N VAL A 350 -18.56 -6.21 19.70
CA VAL A 350 -17.22 -6.25 19.11
C VAL A 350 -16.69 -7.68 19.07
N TYR A 351 -15.78 -7.95 18.14
CA TYR A 351 -15.17 -9.26 17.99
C TYR A 351 -13.68 -9.19 17.66
N ASP A 352 -12.99 -10.29 17.89
CA ASP A 352 -11.64 -10.53 17.39
C ASP A 352 -11.52 -11.97 16.88
N THR A 353 -10.67 -12.17 15.88
CA THR A 353 -10.41 -13.49 15.31
C THR A 353 -9.12 -14.05 15.88
N TYR A 354 -9.23 -14.99 16.83
CA TYR A 354 -8.05 -15.64 17.40
C TYR A 354 -7.38 -16.60 16.41
N ALA A 355 -8.15 -17.37 15.66
CA ALA A 355 -7.59 -18.30 14.68
C ALA A 355 -8.57 -18.58 13.54
N ARG A 356 -8.01 -18.79 12.34
CA ARG A 356 -8.75 -19.21 11.15
C ARG A 356 -7.95 -20.24 10.38
N GLU A 357 -8.58 -21.36 10.04
CA GLU A 357 -7.99 -22.45 9.27
C GLU A 357 -8.82 -22.72 8.00
N GLN A 358 -8.13 -22.87 6.87
CA GLN A 358 -8.72 -23.34 5.61
C GLN A 358 -8.16 -24.73 5.32
N VAL A 359 -9.01 -25.74 5.34
CA VAL A 359 -8.58 -27.13 5.35
C VAL A 359 -8.14 -27.58 3.96
N ASP A 360 -6.89 -28.05 3.92
CA ASP A 360 -6.15 -28.74 2.85
C ASP A 360 -6.08 -28.04 1.48
N ARG A 361 -5.60 -26.79 1.45
CA ARG A 361 -5.19 -26.13 0.20
C ARG A 361 -4.21 -26.94 -0.67
N GLU A 362 -3.44 -27.84 -0.05
CA GLU A 362 -2.45 -28.69 -0.70
C GLU A 362 -3.08 -29.97 -1.30
N ALA A 363 -4.39 -30.15 -1.19
CA ALA A 363 -5.13 -31.22 -1.83
C ALA A 363 -5.33 -31.01 -3.34
N PHE A 364 -5.01 -29.84 -3.88
CA PHE A 364 -5.29 -29.51 -5.27
C PHE A 364 -4.00 -29.25 -6.05
N SER A 365 -3.92 -29.83 -7.26
CA SER A 365 -2.93 -29.46 -8.26
C SER A 365 -3.58 -28.70 -9.40
N VAL A 366 -2.83 -27.74 -9.95
CA VAL A 366 -3.27 -26.89 -11.06
C VAL A 366 -2.30 -27.07 -12.20
N GLU A 367 -2.81 -27.46 -13.36
CA GLU A 367 -2.08 -27.51 -14.61
C GLU A 367 -2.76 -26.60 -15.62
N TYR A 368 -2.00 -25.73 -16.29
CA TYR A 368 -2.53 -24.80 -17.28
C TYR A 368 -1.94 -25.08 -18.66
N ASP A 369 -2.78 -25.52 -19.59
CA ASP A 369 -2.43 -25.62 -21.00
C ASP A 369 -2.75 -24.30 -21.69
N MET A 370 -1.68 -23.53 -21.89
CA MET A 370 -1.73 -22.21 -22.51
C MET A 370 -2.04 -22.24 -24.01
N SER A 371 -1.70 -23.32 -24.72
CA SER A 371 -2.02 -23.48 -26.14
C SER A 371 -3.49 -23.84 -26.36
N ALA A 372 -4.11 -24.48 -25.37
CA ALA A 372 -5.53 -24.81 -25.37
C ALA A 372 -6.39 -23.82 -24.56
N GLU A 373 -5.78 -22.78 -23.97
CA GLU A 373 -6.41 -21.85 -23.02
C GLU A 373 -7.27 -22.59 -21.99
N THR A 374 -6.74 -23.69 -21.47
CA THR A 374 -7.47 -24.61 -20.59
C THR A 374 -6.71 -24.79 -19.29
N LEU A 375 -7.36 -24.48 -18.18
CA LEU A 375 -6.89 -24.83 -16.85
C LEU A 375 -7.52 -26.16 -16.42
N GLU A 376 -6.69 -27.10 -15.98
CA GLU A 376 -7.10 -28.34 -15.33
C GLU A 376 -6.78 -28.24 -13.83
N LEU A 377 -7.79 -28.48 -13.00
CA LEU A 377 -7.69 -28.55 -11.55
C LEU A 377 -7.96 -29.99 -11.14
N THR A 378 -7.06 -30.59 -10.37
CA THR A 378 -7.15 -31.99 -9.93
C THR A 378 -7.16 -32.07 -8.41
N TYR A 379 -8.03 -32.90 -7.86
CA TYR A 379 -8.05 -33.22 -6.43
C TYR A 379 -7.15 -34.44 -6.14
N GLU A 380 -6.01 -34.21 -5.50
CA GLU A 380 -4.93 -35.19 -5.29
C GLU A 380 -4.90 -35.80 -3.87
N ALA A 381 -5.84 -35.46 -2.99
CA ALA A 381 -5.84 -36.03 -1.65
C ALA A 381 -6.17 -37.54 -1.67
N GLU A 382 -5.67 -38.29 -0.68
CA GLU A 382 -5.81 -39.75 -0.61
C GLU A 382 -7.24 -40.26 -0.33
N ARG A 383 -8.17 -39.36 0.02
CA ARG A 383 -9.50 -39.68 0.54
C ARG A 383 -10.52 -38.74 -0.08
N ALA A 384 -11.75 -39.22 -0.22
CA ALA A 384 -12.85 -38.42 -0.74
C ALA A 384 -13.22 -37.26 0.21
N ALA A 385 -13.61 -36.12 -0.35
CA ALA A 385 -14.03 -34.93 0.38
C ALA A 385 -15.37 -34.40 -0.11
N ASP A 386 -16.09 -33.70 0.77
CA ASP A 386 -17.28 -32.96 0.38
C ASP A 386 -16.86 -31.62 -0.23
N ALA A 387 -17.36 -31.30 -1.43
CA ALA A 387 -17.06 -30.07 -2.13
C ALA A 387 -18.26 -29.12 -2.20
N SER A 388 -19.38 -29.46 -1.55
CA SER A 388 -20.64 -28.68 -1.65
C SER A 388 -20.53 -27.26 -1.10
N SER A 389 -19.52 -27.01 -0.27
CA SER A 389 -19.17 -25.68 0.24
C SER A 389 -18.22 -24.91 -0.68
N LEU A 390 -17.85 -25.44 -1.83
CA LEU A 390 -16.94 -24.83 -2.80
C LEU A 390 -17.68 -24.32 -4.03
N ARG A 391 -17.09 -23.33 -4.68
CA ARG A 391 -17.48 -22.86 -6.00
C ARG A 391 -16.25 -22.50 -6.80
N LEU A 392 -16.22 -22.89 -8.07
CA LEU A 392 -15.15 -22.55 -8.99
C LEU A 392 -15.57 -21.36 -9.87
N VAL A 393 -14.81 -20.27 -9.77
CA VAL A 393 -15.12 -18.97 -10.40
C VAL A 393 -14.05 -18.65 -11.41
N HIS A 394 -14.46 -18.37 -12.65
CA HIS A 394 -13.59 -17.84 -13.69
C HIS A 394 -13.91 -16.36 -13.95
N ARG A 395 -12.88 -15.51 -13.86
CA ARG A 395 -12.96 -14.07 -14.10
C ARG A 395 -12.07 -13.69 -15.27
N GLY A 396 -12.68 -13.19 -16.34
CA GLY A 396 -11.99 -12.70 -17.54
C GLY A 396 -12.66 -11.44 -18.11
N GLU A 397 -12.33 -11.08 -19.35
CA GLU A 397 -12.85 -9.88 -20.03
C GLU A 397 -14.38 -9.90 -20.20
N ASP A 398 -14.97 -11.09 -20.39
CA ASP A 398 -16.42 -11.29 -20.49
C ASP A 398 -17.16 -11.22 -19.14
N GLY A 399 -16.44 -10.94 -18.05
CA GLY A 399 -16.98 -10.83 -16.70
C GLY A 399 -16.66 -12.02 -15.80
N VAL A 400 -17.49 -12.23 -14.78
CA VAL A 400 -17.34 -13.29 -13.78
C VAL A 400 -18.34 -14.40 -14.08
N ARG A 401 -17.89 -15.64 -14.17
CA ARG A 401 -18.72 -16.82 -14.41
C ARG A 401 -18.38 -17.95 -13.42
N THR A 402 -19.39 -18.60 -12.87
CA THR A 402 -19.24 -19.88 -12.20
C THR A 402 -19.02 -20.96 -13.26
N VAL A 403 -18.06 -21.86 -13.04
CA VAL A 403 -17.68 -22.91 -13.98
C VAL A 403 -17.48 -24.22 -13.23
N GLY A 404 -17.58 -25.36 -13.92
CA GLY A 404 -17.23 -26.63 -13.31
C GLY A 404 -18.13 -27.05 -12.15
N GLU A 405 -19.41 -26.67 -12.16
CA GLU A 405 -20.39 -26.99 -11.11
C GLU A 405 -20.44 -28.50 -10.81
N GLU A 406 -20.26 -29.35 -11.83
CA GLU A 406 -20.17 -30.81 -11.66
C GLU A 406 -19.04 -31.28 -10.73
N PHE A 407 -18.00 -30.47 -10.56
CA PHE A 407 -16.86 -30.73 -9.68
C PHE A 407 -17.12 -30.24 -8.24
N THR A 408 -17.98 -29.24 -8.05
CA THR A 408 -18.25 -28.64 -6.74
C THR A 408 -19.60 -29.05 -6.13
N ASP A 409 -20.54 -29.61 -6.89
CA ASP A 409 -21.88 -29.99 -6.41
C ASP A 409 -21.95 -31.31 -5.61
N GLY A 410 -20.81 -31.92 -5.27
CA GLY A 410 -20.80 -33.29 -4.74
C GLY A 410 -19.56 -33.69 -3.96
N THR A 411 -19.26 -34.98 -3.97
CA THR A 411 -18.08 -35.56 -3.33
C THR A 411 -16.95 -35.66 -4.34
N LEU A 412 -15.80 -35.08 -4.03
CA LEU A 412 -14.56 -35.25 -4.79
C LEU A 412 -13.89 -36.57 -4.40
N GLU A 413 -13.75 -37.50 -5.35
CA GLU A 413 -12.90 -38.68 -5.21
C GLU A 413 -11.43 -38.35 -5.58
N PRO A 414 -10.44 -39.07 -5.03
CA PRO A 414 -9.05 -38.90 -5.44
C PRO A 414 -8.87 -39.01 -6.95
N ASP A 415 -8.07 -38.11 -7.53
CA ASP A 415 -7.82 -37.94 -8.96
C ASP A 415 -9.02 -37.39 -9.78
N ASP A 416 -10.08 -36.88 -9.14
CA ASP A 416 -11.13 -36.15 -9.85
C ASP A 416 -10.57 -34.85 -10.43
N THR A 417 -10.96 -34.54 -11.67
CA THR A 417 -10.46 -33.37 -12.41
C THR A 417 -11.59 -32.53 -13.00
N VAL A 418 -11.35 -31.22 -13.08
CA VAL A 418 -12.21 -30.27 -13.79
C VAL A 418 -11.39 -29.43 -14.74
N ARG A 419 -11.94 -29.19 -15.93
CA ARG A 419 -11.32 -28.38 -16.98
C ARG A 419 -12.11 -27.10 -17.20
N VAL A 420 -11.45 -25.97 -17.00
CA VAL A 420 -11.97 -24.64 -17.31
C VAL A 420 -11.37 -24.19 -18.64
N THR A 421 -12.22 -23.98 -19.64
CA THR A 421 -11.82 -23.52 -20.98
C THR A 421 -11.94 -22.00 -21.12
N ASP A 422 -11.29 -21.48 -22.17
CA ASP A 422 -11.30 -20.06 -22.52
C ASP A 422 -10.75 -19.22 -21.35
N VAL A 423 -9.64 -19.67 -20.77
CA VAL A 423 -8.88 -18.95 -19.74
C VAL A 423 -7.73 -18.24 -20.44
N SER A 424 -7.93 -17.00 -20.83
CA SER A 424 -6.95 -16.21 -21.59
C SER A 424 -5.95 -15.50 -20.67
N ILE A 425 -4.87 -14.97 -21.24
CA ILE A 425 -3.86 -14.25 -20.46
C ILE A 425 -4.46 -13.03 -19.77
N GLY A 426 -4.30 -12.95 -18.45
CA GLY A 426 -4.90 -11.90 -17.61
C GLY A 426 -6.03 -12.42 -16.74
N ASP A 427 -6.70 -13.48 -17.19
CA ASP A 427 -7.82 -14.13 -16.51
C ASP A 427 -7.38 -14.81 -15.21
N SER A 428 -8.33 -15.01 -14.30
CA SER A 428 -8.11 -15.72 -13.06
C SER A 428 -9.20 -16.76 -12.80
N VAL A 429 -8.79 -17.94 -12.36
CA VAL A 429 -9.68 -19.01 -11.90
C VAL A 429 -9.46 -19.19 -10.41
N GLN A 430 -10.54 -19.20 -9.64
CA GLN A 430 -10.51 -19.29 -8.18
C GLN A 430 -11.45 -20.38 -7.70
N LEU A 431 -10.95 -21.31 -6.89
CA LEU A 431 -11.79 -22.22 -6.12
C LEU A 431 -12.01 -21.55 -4.77
N GLU A 432 -13.23 -21.12 -4.49
CA GLU A 432 -13.59 -20.32 -3.31
C GLU A 432 -14.61 -21.07 -2.44
N PHE A 433 -14.58 -20.81 -1.13
CA PHE A 433 -15.65 -21.28 -0.25
C PHE A 433 -16.92 -20.43 -0.45
N ASP A 434 -18.00 -21.08 -0.85
CA ASP A 434 -19.33 -20.51 -1.02
C ASP A 434 -20.19 -20.75 0.24
N VAL A 435 -19.68 -20.24 1.36
CA VAL A 435 -20.32 -20.32 2.69
C VAL A 435 -20.73 -18.92 3.18
N ALA A 436 -21.58 -18.86 4.20
CA ALA A 436 -21.99 -17.59 4.80
C ALA A 436 -20.81 -16.84 5.45
N GLN A 437 -20.96 -15.53 5.61
CA GLN A 437 -20.06 -14.73 6.44
C GLN A 437 -20.07 -15.24 7.89
N PRO A 438 -18.97 -15.09 8.65
CA PRO A 438 -17.73 -14.36 8.34
C PRO A 438 -16.72 -15.12 7.47
N MET A 439 -17.08 -16.32 6.98
CA MET A 439 -16.14 -17.26 6.35
C MET A 439 -16.18 -17.30 4.81
N GLY A 440 -17.22 -16.73 4.20
CA GLY A 440 -17.41 -16.72 2.74
C GLY A 440 -16.33 -15.97 1.95
N GLY A 441 -16.09 -16.41 0.72
CA GLY A 441 -15.24 -15.72 -0.26
C GLY A 441 -13.73 -15.92 -0.09
N ALA A 442 -13.30 -16.80 0.82
CA ALA A 442 -11.90 -17.21 0.89
C ALA A 442 -11.55 -18.18 -0.25
N SER A 443 -10.53 -17.83 -1.03
CA SER A 443 -10.00 -18.69 -2.11
C SER A 443 -9.13 -19.81 -1.55
N LEU A 444 -9.55 -21.06 -1.76
CA LEU A 444 -8.79 -22.26 -1.49
C LEU A 444 -7.69 -22.48 -2.55
N VAL A 445 -8.01 -22.20 -3.82
CA VAL A 445 -7.07 -22.20 -4.94
C VAL A 445 -7.22 -20.90 -5.72
N TYR A 446 -6.09 -20.27 -6.07
CA TYR A 446 -6.05 -19.09 -6.93
C TYR A 446 -5.05 -19.31 -8.05
N TYR A 447 -5.54 -19.31 -9.29
CA TYR A 447 -4.69 -19.29 -10.47
C TYR A 447 -4.95 -18.05 -11.30
N ARG A 448 -3.88 -17.43 -11.80
CA ARG A 448 -3.97 -16.34 -12.77
C ARG A 448 -3.14 -16.69 -13.98
N ALA A 449 -3.77 -16.74 -15.15
CA ALA A 449 -3.08 -16.95 -16.40
C ALA A 449 -2.18 -15.73 -16.66
N ARG A 450 -0.86 -15.98 -16.68
CA ARG A 450 0.16 -14.94 -16.86
C ARG A 450 1.04 -15.31 -18.05
N PRO A 451 1.53 -14.30 -18.79
CA PRO A 451 2.51 -14.58 -19.82
C PRO A 451 3.81 -15.10 -19.18
N PRO A 452 4.67 -15.80 -19.95
CA PRO A 452 6.02 -16.15 -19.50
C PRO A 452 6.78 -14.90 -19.07
N ARG A 453 7.63 -15.04 -18.04
CA ARG A 453 8.42 -13.92 -17.54
C ARG A 453 9.69 -13.77 -18.36
N VAL A 454 9.90 -12.55 -18.87
CA VAL A 454 11.13 -12.15 -19.53
C VAL A 454 11.57 -10.82 -18.95
N TRP A 455 12.85 -10.74 -18.61
CA TRP A 455 13.45 -9.52 -18.09
C TRP A 455 14.35 -8.88 -19.13
N ILE A 456 14.16 -7.59 -19.37
CA ILE A 456 15.04 -6.79 -20.20
C ILE A 456 15.89 -5.93 -19.27
N HIS A 457 17.19 -6.20 -19.26
CA HIS A 457 18.17 -5.42 -18.53
C HIS A 457 18.94 -4.59 -19.55
N SER A 458 18.78 -3.27 -19.51
CA SER A 458 19.58 -2.36 -20.33
C SER A 458 20.50 -1.52 -19.45
N HIS A 459 21.80 -1.71 -19.64
CA HIS A 459 22.82 -0.81 -19.12
C HIS A 459 23.60 -0.28 -20.30
N ALA A 460 23.53 1.04 -20.53
CA ALA A 460 24.07 1.68 -21.74
C ALA A 460 25.54 1.35 -22.05
N GLU A 461 26.34 0.90 -21.06
CA GLU A 461 27.75 0.53 -21.22
C GLU A 461 28.05 -0.98 -21.06
N GLU A 462 27.12 -1.75 -20.49
CA GLU A 462 27.26 -3.21 -20.32
C GLU A 462 26.46 -3.99 -21.38
N GLY A 463 25.64 -3.27 -22.16
CA GLY A 463 24.77 -3.78 -23.19
C GLY A 463 23.36 -4.08 -22.69
N THR A 464 22.44 -4.28 -23.62
CA THR A 464 21.11 -4.79 -23.36
C THR A 464 21.14 -6.32 -23.39
N THR A 465 20.63 -6.93 -22.33
CA THR A 465 20.44 -8.38 -22.21
C THR A 465 18.96 -8.67 -21.96
N VAL A 466 18.43 -9.61 -22.72
CA VAL A 466 17.08 -10.15 -22.53
C VAL A 466 17.21 -11.52 -21.91
N ARG A 467 16.57 -11.77 -20.77
CA ARG A 467 16.66 -13.02 -20.02
C ARG A 467 15.32 -13.70 -19.92
N TYR A 468 15.26 -14.98 -20.27
CA TYR A 468 14.10 -15.81 -20.00
C TYR A 468 14.10 -16.27 -18.54
N ASP A 469 12.97 -16.08 -17.85
CA ASP A 469 12.80 -16.37 -16.42
C ASP A 469 11.46 -17.08 -16.18
N GLY A 470 11.00 -17.84 -17.17
CA GLY A 470 9.81 -18.67 -17.05
C GLY A 470 10.10 -19.98 -16.33
N GLU A 471 9.10 -20.45 -15.56
CA GLU A 471 9.16 -21.70 -14.81
C GLU A 471 9.08 -22.95 -15.71
N GLU A 472 8.55 -22.80 -16.93
CA GLU A 472 8.35 -23.87 -17.89
C GLU A 472 9.33 -23.80 -19.06
N SER A 473 9.77 -24.98 -19.54
CA SER A 473 10.60 -25.05 -20.74
C SER A 473 9.79 -24.76 -22.02
N ARG A 474 10.22 -23.82 -22.86
CA ARG A 474 9.50 -23.40 -24.08
C ARG A 474 10.39 -23.31 -25.31
N PRO A 475 9.87 -23.55 -26.54
CA PRO A 475 10.64 -23.39 -27.77
C PRO A 475 11.19 -21.97 -27.91
N ALA A 476 12.48 -21.85 -28.22
CA ALA A 476 13.11 -20.54 -28.32
C ALA A 476 12.57 -19.69 -29.50
N ASP A 477 12.05 -20.33 -30.55
CA ASP A 477 11.42 -19.67 -31.70
C ASP A 477 10.02 -19.11 -31.42
N ALA A 478 9.43 -19.45 -30.27
CA ALA A 478 8.20 -18.83 -29.80
C ALA A 478 8.41 -17.38 -29.33
N PHE A 479 9.65 -16.94 -29.11
CA PHE A 479 9.97 -15.59 -28.63
C PHE A 479 10.73 -14.80 -29.69
N VAL A 480 10.23 -13.62 -30.01
CA VAL A 480 10.85 -12.69 -30.96
C VAL A 480 11.18 -11.39 -30.27
N THR A 481 12.47 -11.09 -30.22
CA THR A 481 13.01 -9.85 -29.66
C THR A 481 13.03 -8.78 -30.74
N LEU A 482 12.33 -7.69 -30.47
CA LEU A 482 12.15 -6.52 -31.33
C LEU A 482 12.93 -5.32 -30.77
N VAL A 483 13.48 -4.49 -31.64
CA VAL A 483 13.97 -3.16 -31.34
C VAL A 483 13.23 -2.18 -32.23
N ASP A 484 12.54 -1.21 -31.62
CA ASP A 484 11.70 -0.22 -32.30
C ASP A 484 10.65 -0.88 -33.23
N GLY A 485 10.13 -2.03 -32.82
CA GLY A 485 9.16 -2.84 -33.57
C GLY A 485 9.75 -3.71 -34.68
N GLU A 486 11.06 -3.66 -34.93
CA GLU A 486 11.74 -4.50 -35.94
C GLU A 486 12.47 -5.69 -35.28
N PRO A 487 12.38 -6.91 -35.84
CA PRO A 487 13.14 -8.05 -35.32
C PRO A 487 14.64 -7.80 -35.33
N THR A 488 15.28 -8.08 -34.20
CA THR A 488 16.74 -7.94 -34.06
C THR A 488 17.50 -9.03 -34.82
N ASP A 489 18.78 -8.76 -35.13
CA ASP A 489 19.68 -9.69 -35.82
C ASP A 489 20.01 -10.96 -34.99
N LYS A 490 19.79 -10.92 -33.67
CA LYS A 490 19.99 -12.05 -32.77
C LYS A 490 18.69 -12.37 -32.04
N GLN A 491 18.27 -13.62 -32.10
CA GLN A 491 17.09 -14.13 -31.43
C GLN A 491 17.49 -15.25 -30.47
N PHE A 492 16.63 -15.55 -29.50
CA PHE A 492 16.80 -16.74 -28.66
C PHE A 492 16.95 -18.01 -29.50
N ALA A 493 16.19 -18.12 -30.60
CA ALA A 493 16.21 -19.24 -31.54
C ALA A 493 17.54 -19.42 -32.31
N ASP A 494 18.42 -18.41 -32.32
CA ASP A 494 19.76 -18.54 -32.93
C ASP A 494 20.75 -19.26 -32.00
N GLU A 495 20.53 -19.20 -30.68
CA GLU A 495 21.44 -19.71 -29.65
C GLU A 495 20.88 -20.96 -28.95
N TYR A 496 19.55 -21.05 -28.80
CA TYR A 496 18.86 -22.10 -28.06
C TYR A 496 17.76 -22.72 -28.93
N ASP A 497 17.53 -24.02 -28.75
CA ASP A 497 16.34 -24.69 -29.29
C ASP A 497 15.15 -24.59 -28.29
N THR A 498 15.43 -24.47 -27.00
CA THR A 498 14.45 -24.43 -25.91
C THR A 498 15.00 -23.59 -24.75
N LEU A 499 14.17 -22.75 -24.15
CA LEU A 499 14.48 -21.92 -22.97
C LEU A 499 13.89 -22.61 -21.74
N SER A 500 14.64 -22.78 -20.66
CA SER A 500 14.25 -23.52 -19.45
C SER A 500 14.48 -22.74 -18.15
N GLY A 501 14.79 -21.45 -18.23
CA GLY A 501 15.04 -20.55 -17.11
C GLY A 501 16.51 -20.14 -17.07
N ASP A 502 16.76 -18.85 -16.90
CA ASP A 502 18.09 -18.21 -16.85
C ASP A 502 18.85 -18.12 -18.19
N GLU A 503 18.24 -18.44 -19.34
CA GLU A 503 18.90 -18.21 -20.64
C GLU A 503 18.89 -16.73 -21.03
N ASP A 504 20.07 -16.24 -21.40
CA ASP A 504 20.31 -14.85 -21.78
C ASP A 504 20.52 -14.71 -23.30
N LEU A 505 19.93 -13.66 -23.86
CA LEU A 505 20.17 -13.14 -25.20
C LEU A 505 20.84 -11.77 -25.09
N VAL A 506 22.10 -11.70 -25.52
CA VAL A 506 22.90 -10.47 -25.44
C VAL A 506 22.81 -9.67 -26.74
N LEU A 507 22.05 -8.58 -26.72
CA LEU A 507 21.86 -7.66 -27.84
C LEU A 507 23.02 -6.66 -27.98
N GLY A 508 23.76 -6.40 -26.90
CA GLY A 508 24.86 -5.44 -26.87
C GLY A 508 24.38 -3.99 -26.72
N GLU A 509 25.22 -3.02 -27.06
CA GLU A 509 24.89 -1.59 -26.93
C GLU A 509 23.84 -1.18 -27.97
N LEU A 510 22.68 -0.74 -27.51
CA LEU A 510 21.60 -0.19 -28.33
C LEU A 510 21.57 1.34 -28.27
N PRO A 511 21.00 2.03 -29.28
CA PRO A 511 20.79 3.47 -29.22
C PRO A 511 19.91 3.87 -28.02
N LEU A 512 20.19 5.03 -27.41
CA LEU A 512 19.32 5.58 -26.38
C LEU A 512 17.95 5.94 -26.98
N GLY A 513 16.88 5.70 -26.24
CA GLY A 513 15.50 5.95 -26.68
C GLY A 513 14.92 4.85 -27.56
N SER A 514 15.71 3.85 -27.97
CA SER A 514 15.15 2.67 -28.63
C SER A 514 14.32 1.83 -27.66
N THR A 515 13.19 1.31 -28.11
CA THR A 515 12.32 0.42 -27.34
C THR A 515 12.62 -1.02 -27.68
N VAL A 516 13.04 -1.79 -26.67
CA VAL A 516 13.26 -3.23 -26.77
C VAL A 516 12.00 -3.92 -26.30
N ALA A 517 11.43 -4.78 -27.14
CA ALA A 517 10.25 -5.56 -26.80
C ALA A 517 10.51 -7.04 -27.04
N VAL A 518 9.85 -7.91 -26.27
CA VAL A 518 9.85 -9.34 -26.51
C VAL A 518 8.41 -9.75 -26.77
N GLU A 519 8.17 -10.16 -28.01
CA GLU A 519 6.89 -10.68 -28.46
C GLU A 519 6.91 -12.20 -28.33
N TRP A 520 5.89 -12.74 -27.69
CA TRP A 520 5.68 -14.17 -27.55
C TRP A 520 4.55 -14.61 -28.50
N ARG A 521 4.87 -15.58 -29.35
CA ARG A 521 4.11 -15.99 -30.55
C ARG A 521 3.48 -17.38 -30.45
N GLU A 522 3.53 -18.00 -29.29
CA GLU A 522 2.81 -19.25 -29.07
C GLU A 522 1.29 -19.05 -29.05
N PRO A 523 0.73 -17.96 -28.49
CA PRO A 523 -0.70 -17.66 -28.62
C PRO A 523 -1.09 -17.32 -30.07
N ASP A 524 -2.37 -17.49 -30.41
CA ASP A 524 -2.90 -17.17 -31.74
C ASP A 524 -2.71 -15.69 -32.11
N GLU A 525 -2.77 -14.79 -31.13
CA GLU A 525 -2.39 -13.39 -31.25
C GLU A 525 -1.08 -13.13 -30.49
N PRO A 526 -0.01 -12.65 -31.16
CA PRO A 526 1.25 -12.38 -30.49
C PRO A 526 1.12 -11.34 -29.37
N VAL A 527 1.71 -11.64 -28.22
CA VAL A 527 1.63 -10.78 -27.03
C VAL A 527 3.00 -10.21 -26.71
N VAL A 528 3.10 -8.90 -26.46
CA VAL A 528 4.31 -8.28 -25.93
C VAL A 528 4.40 -8.57 -24.43
N ILE A 529 5.37 -9.40 -24.04
CA ILE A 529 5.50 -9.90 -22.65
C ILE A 529 6.55 -9.12 -21.85
N ALA A 530 7.42 -8.38 -22.53
CA ALA A 530 8.37 -7.46 -21.92
C ALA A 530 8.60 -6.29 -22.88
N GLU A 531 8.66 -5.08 -22.33
CA GLU A 531 8.98 -3.86 -23.07
C GLU A 531 9.85 -2.96 -22.20
N HIS A 532 10.93 -2.42 -22.76
CA HIS A 532 11.87 -1.58 -22.05
C HIS A 532 12.54 -0.58 -23.00
N GLU A 533 12.45 0.71 -22.66
CA GLU A 533 13.18 1.77 -23.36
C GLU A 533 14.65 1.79 -22.90
N VAL A 534 15.57 1.93 -23.85
CA VAL A 534 17.01 2.02 -23.57
C VAL A 534 17.32 3.42 -23.02
N VAL A 535 17.50 3.49 -21.70
CA VAL A 535 17.73 4.73 -20.97
C VAL A 535 19.22 4.97 -20.67
N PRO A 536 19.65 6.23 -20.52
CA PRO A 536 21.02 6.51 -20.11
C PRO A 536 21.27 6.08 -18.66
N ASN A 537 22.48 5.61 -18.37
CA ASN A 537 22.94 5.31 -17.00
C ASN A 537 23.58 6.54 -16.32
N THR A 538 23.47 7.72 -16.94
CA THR A 538 24.04 8.98 -16.48
C THR A 538 23.42 9.40 -15.15
N ARG A 539 24.27 9.85 -14.22
CA ARG A 539 23.89 10.34 -12.90
C ARG A 539 24.49 11.71 -12.67
N ALA A 540 23.67 12.64 -12.16
CA ALA A 540 24.12 13.97 -11.77
C ALA A 540 23.96 14.18 -10.26
N SER A 541 24.92 14.89 -9.65
CA SER A 541 24.74 15.49 -8.33
C SER A 541 24.32 16.94 -8.48
N ILE A 542 23.41 17.39 -7.62
CA ILE A 542 22.96 18.77 -7.57
C ILE A 542 23.15 19.27 -6.15
N GLU A 543 24.04 20.23 -5.97
CA GLU A 543 24.34 20.87 -4.69
C GLU A 543 23.79 22.30 -4.71
N TYR A 544 23.22 22.76 -3.60
CA TYR A 544 22.67 24.11 -3.46
C TYR A 544 23.57 24.95 -2.57
N ASP A 545 23.99 26.11 -3.07
CA ASP A 545 24.68 27.16 -2.33
C ASP A 545 23.64 28.15 -1.78
N PRO A 546 23.36 28.14 -0.47
CA PRO A 546 22.35 29.00 0.14
C PRO A 546 22.74 30.49 0.15
N ASP A 547 24.03 30.81 0.26
CA ASP A 547 24.52 32.19 0.26
C ASP A 547 24.29 32.84 -1.12
N ALA A 548 24.58 32.09 -2.19
CA ALA A 548 24.44 32.56 -3.56
C ALA A 548 23.03 32.39 -4.14
N GLY A 549 22.22 31.49 -3.59
CA GLY A 549 20.94 31.09 -4.17
C GLY A 549 21.09 30.34 -5.49
N GLU A 550 22.18 29.59 -5.64
CA GLU A 550 22.56 28.91 -6.88
C GLU A 550 22.70 27.40 -6.65
N ILE A 551 22.25 26.60 -7.62
CA ILE A 551 22.59 25.18 -7.68
C ILE A 551 23.82 24.99 -8.56
N THR A 552 24.68 24.04 -8.19
CA THR A 552 25.72 23.48 -9.06
C THR A 552 25.31 22.07 -9.43
N VAL A 553 25.09 21.84 -10.73
CA VAL A 553 24.81 20.52 -11.30
C VAL A 553 26.12 19.96 -11.82
N GLN A 554 26.54 18.79 -11.33
CA GLN A 554 27.79 18.13 -11.72
C GLN A 554 27.52 16.71 -12.19
N HIS A 555 28.20 16.30 -13.25
CA HIS A 555 28.17 14.93 -13.70
C HIS A 555 28.91 14.01 -12.72
N ARG A 556 28.23 13.00 -12.18
CA ARG A 556 28.80 12.06 -11.19
C ARG A 556 29.28 10.76 -11.81
N GLY A 557 28.64 10.30 -12.88
CA GLY A 557 29.00 9.04 -13.54
C GLY A 557 28.02 8.64 -14.64
N GLY A 558 28.41 7.66 -15.44
CA GLY A 558 27.67 7.20 -16.63
C GLY A 558 28.11 7.94 -17.91
N ARG A 559 27.30 7.78 -18.96
CA ARG A 559 27.60 8.26 -20.32
C ARG A 559 27.48 9.78 -20.47
N THR A 560 28.32 10.36 -21.35
CA THR A 560 28.16 11.74 -21.83
C THR A 560 26.89 11.89 -22.67
N LEU A 561 26.03 12.83 -22.32
CA LEU A 561 24.78 13.12 -23.04
C LEU A 561 24.83 14.47 -23.74
N PRO A 562 24.17 14.64 -24.90
CA PRO A 562 23.97 15.96 -25.48
C PRO A 562 23.19 16.84 -24.49
N ALA A 563 23.68 18.06 -24.23
CA ALA A 563 23.00 18.95 -23.29
C ALA A 563 21.61 19.39 -23.80
N SER A 564 21.36 19.27 -25.11
CA SER A 564 20.05 19.49 -25.74
C SER A 564 19.01 18.40 -25.46
N GLU A 565 19.43 17.23 -24.98
CA GLU A 565 18.52 16.14 -24.54
C GLU A 565 18.34 16.14 -23.02
N LEU A 566 18.81 17.19 -22.34
CA LEU A 566 18.68 17.36 -20.91
C LEU A 566 17.83 18.58 -20.62
N GLU A 567 16.89 18.42 -19.69
CA GLU A 567 16.09 19.52 -19.19
C GLU A 567 16.29 19.65 -17.67
N LEU A 568 16.59 20.88 -17.23
CA LEU A 568 16.60 21.25 -15.83
C LEU A 568 15.24 21.84 -15.46
N GLN A 569 14.56 21.21 -14.52
CA GLN A 569 13.24 21.59 -14.04
C GLN A 569 13.32 22.12 -12.61
N VAL A 570 12.59 23.21 -12.33
CA VAL A 570 12.40 23.81 -11.01
C VAL A 570 10.90 23.82 -10.72
N GLY A 571 10.44 22.88 -9.90
CA GLY A 571 9.00 22.69 -9.67
C GLY A 571 8.26 22.25 -10.93
N ARG A 572 7.25 23.03 -11.35
CA ARG A 572 6.43 22.81 -12.56
C ARG A 572 7.06 23.33 -13.85
N THR A 573 8.14 24.11 -13.75
CA THR A 573 8.60 24.92 -14.89
C THR A 573 10.02 24.54 -15.25
N PRO A 574 10.35 24.45 -16.56
CA PRO A 574 11.74 24.45 -16.99
C PRO A 574 12.47 25.66 -16.39
N ALA A 575 13.69 25.45 -15.91
CA ALA A 575 14.54 26.54 -15.45
C ALA A 575 14.79 27.55 -16.58
N ASP A 576 14.97 28.83 -16.22
CA ASP A 576 15.29 29.89 -17.20
C ASP A 576 16.62 29.65 -17.92
N VAL A 577 17.53 28.91 -17.29
CA VAL A 577 18.81 28.51 -17.85
C VAL A 577 18.83 27.00 -17.96
N GLN A 578 18.87 26.51 -19.18
CA GLN A 578 18.92 25.08 -19.48
C GLN A 578 20.37 24.59 -19.63
N PRO A 579 20.62 23.28 -19.49
CA PRO A 579 21.96 22.71 -19.70
C PRO A 579 22.55 23.11 -21.06
N ALA A 580 21.72 23.10 -22.12
CA ALA A 580 22.10 23.47 -23.48
C ALA A 580 22.54 24.94 -23.66
N ASP A 581 22.19 25.83 -22.72
CA ASP A 581 22.65 27.23 -22.74
C ASP A 581 24.10 27.38 -22.24
N LYS A 582 24.59 26.39 -21.49
CA LYS A 582 25.89 26.41 -20.80
C LYS A 582 26.88 25.43 -21.41
N LEU A 583 26.39 24.29 -21.87
CA LEU A 583 27.18 23.15 -22.34
C LEU A 583 26.63 22.67 -23.68
N ASP A 584 27.51 22.14 -24.53
CA ASP A 584 27.10 21.40 -25.72
C ASP A 584 26.81 19.92 -25.38
N GLU A 585 27.60 19.35 -24.47
CA GLU A 585 27.49 17.99 -23.95
C GLU A 585 27.70 18.00 -22.43
N PHE A 586 27.10 17.05 -21.71
CA PHE A 586 27.22 16.86 -20.28
C PHE A 586 27.91 15.53 -19.99
N GLY A 587 29.21 15.58 -19.72
CA GLY A 587 30.07 14.42 -19.48
C GLY A 587 30.90 14.53 -18.20
N PRO A 588 31.84 13.59 -18.00
CA PRO A 588 32.73 13.59 -16.83
C PRO A 588 33.45 14.93 -16.68
N ASP A 589 33.50 15.44 -15.44
CA ASP A 589 34.07 16.74 -15.06
C ASP A 589 33.25 17.99 -15.51
N ASP A 590 32.17 17.83 -16.27
CA ASP A 590 31.30 18.95 -16.61
C ASP A 590 30.42 19.35 -15.42
N SER A 591 30.30 20.67 -15.25
CA SER A 591 29.40 21.27 -14.28
C SER A 591 28.86 22.59 -14.79
N PHE A 592 27.67 22.96 -14.34
CA PHE A 592 27.08 24.25 -14.63
C PHE A 592 26.27 24.74 -13.42
N THR A 593 26.14 26.06 -13.32
CA THR A 593 25.49 26.72 -12.20
C THR A 593 24.27 27.48 -12.67
N VAL A 594 23.18 27.40 -11.90
CA VAL A 594 21.88 28.03 -12.21
C VAL A 594 21.29 28.65 -10.94
N GLN A 595 20.73 29.85 -11.05
CA GLN A 595 19.99 30.48 -9.95
C GLN A 595 18.65 29.80 -9.76
N VAL A 596 18.36 29.39 -8.53
CA VAL A 596 17.13 28.70 -8.18
C VAL A 596 16.62 29.19 -6.83
N PRO A 597 15.31 29.47 -6.69
CA PRO A 597 14.74 29.86 -5.41
C PRO A 597 14.98 28.78 -4.33
N PRO A 598 15.15 29.17 -3.05
CA PRO A 598 15.16 28.20 -1.95
C PRO A 598 13.84 27.42 -1.88
N LEU A 599 13.84 26.28 -1.20
CA LEU A 599 12.65 25.43 -1.00
C LEU A 599 11.97 25.02 -2.33
N SER A 600 12.77 24.76 -3.36
CA SER A 600 12.30 24.30 -4.67
C SER A 600 12.81 22.90 -4.94
N ARG A 601 11.96 22.04 -5.49
CA ARG A 601 12.42 20.76 -6.02
C ARG A 601 13.04 20.96 -7.39
N VAL A 602 14.31 20.60 -7.51
CA VAL A 602 15.09 20.67 -8.74
C VAL A 602 15.31 19.26 -9.27
N ARG A 603 15.10 19.06 -10.57
CA ARG A 603 15.36 17.79 -11.25
C ARG A 603 16.08 18.04 -12.55
N LEU A 604 17.05 17.21 -12.86
CA LEU A 604 17.63 17.06 -14.18
C LEU A 604 17.02 15.79 -14.79
N VAL A 605 16.35 15.94 -15.93
CA VAL A 605 15.74 14.84 -16.67
C VAL A 605 16.35 14.72 -18.06
N TRP A 606 16.41 13.50 -18.57
CA TRP A 606 16.71 13.22 -19.97
C TRP A 606 15.42 13.12 -20.77
N THR A 607 15.38 13.82 -21.89
CA THR A 607 14.21 13.97 -22.77
C THR A 607 14.47 13.44 -24.17
N GLY A 608 15.53 12.64 -24.35
CA GLY A 608 15.91 12.08 -25.65
C GLY A 608 15.11 10.83 -26.06
N GLY A 609 14.24 10.33 -25.19
CA GLY A 609 13.35 9.18 -25.42
C GLY A 609 11.88 9.59 -25.56
N ASP A 610 11.00 8.59 -25.65
CA ASP A 610 9.54 8.78 -25.64
C ASP A 610 9.04 9.23 -24.25
N ARG A 611 9.82 8.94 -23.20
CA ARG A 611 9.52 9.32 -21.82
C ARG A 611 10.66 10.13 -21.22
N GLU A 612 10.33 10.98 -20.26
CA GLU A 612 11.33 11.69 -19.46
C GLU A 612 11.94 10.75 -18.41
N HIS A 613 13.27 10.76 -18.29
CA HIS A 613 13.99 9.92 -17.32
C HIS A 613 14.80 10.74 -16.34
N HIS A 614 14.63 10.46 -15.04
CA HIS A 614 15.30 11.22 -13.98
C HIS A 614 16.79 10.84 -13.85
N ILE A 615 17.67 11.83 -14.04
CA ILE A 615 19.13 11.68 -13.91
C ILE A 615 19.64 12.09 -12.52
N GLY A 616 19.02 13.11 -11.92
CA GLY A 616 19.44 13.64 -10.64
C GLY A 616 18.48 14.70 -10.13
N GLY A 617 18.43 14.91 -8.82
CA GLY A 617 17.51 15.87 -8.24
C GLY A 617 17.83 16.17 -6.79
N THR A 618 17.40 17.34 -6.33
CA THR A 618 17.51 17.77 -4.94
C THR A 618 16.35 18.69 -4.57
N THR A 619 16.21 19.00 -3.29
CA THR A 619 15.37 20.10 -2.81
C THR A 619 16.30 21.18 -2.33
N THR A 620 16.18 22.41 -2.85
CA THR A 620 17.06 23.51 -2.44
C THR A 620 16.78 23.93 -1.00
N ALA A 621 17.82 24.40 -0.31
CA ALA A 621 17.75 24.98 1.03
C ALA A 621 17.10 24.07 2.10
N ARG A 622 17.46 22.77 2.15
CA ARG A 622 16.93 21.84 3.16
C ARG A 622 17.20 22.30 4.59
N ASP A 623 18.36 22.89 4.83
CA ASP A 623 18.79 23.39 6.13
C ASP A 623 18.29 24.81 6.43
N ALA A 624 17.40 25.37 5.61
CA ALA A 624 16.85 26.72 5.80
C ALA A 624 15.72 26.77 6.84
N VAL A 625 15.46 25.68 7.55
CA VAL A 625 14.46 25.59 8.59
C VAL A 625 15.11 25.05 9.86
N ALA A 626 14.82 25.70 10.98
CA ALA A 626 15.24 25.24 12.29
C ALA A 626 14.02 25.15 13.21
N ALA A 627 14.10 24.27 14.21
CA ALA A 627 13.04 24.10 15.19
C ALA A 627 13.54 24.40 16.60
N THR A 628 12.61 24.86 17.42
CA THR A 628 12.75 25.13 18.84
C THR A 628 11.60 24.43 19.55
N TYR A 629 11.89 23.64 20.58
CA TYR A 629 10.85 23.00 21.38
C TYR A 629 10.78 23.63 22.77
N ASP A 630 9.56 23.98 23.20
CA ASP A 630 9.23 24.45 24.54
C ASP A 630 8.40 23.36 25.23
N ALA A 631 9.01 22.69 26.22
CA ALA A 631 8.38 21.60 26.94
C ALA A 631 7.30 22.07 27.94
N ASP A 632 7.39 23.32 28.44
CA ASP A 632 6.40 23.88 29.37
C ASP A 632 5.10 24.25 28.62
N ALA A 633 5.23 24.64 27.36
CA ALA A 633 4.12 25.00 26.49
C ALA A 633 3.62 23.82 25.62
N GLU A 634 4.33 22.69 25.62
CA GLU A 634 4.08 21.55 24.70
C GLU A 634 3.97 22.02 23.25
N ALA A 635 4.86 22.93 22.84
CA ALA A 635 4.79 23.61 21.55
C ALA A 635 6.14 23.62 20.84
N MET A 636 6.10 23.49 19.52
CA MET A 636 7.27 23.58 18.65
C MET A 636 7.21 24.80 17.75
N THR A 637 8.19 25.69 17.88
CA THR A 637 8.36 26.84 16.98
C THR A 637 9.29 26.46 15.83
N ILE A 638 8.80 26.57 14.61
CA ILE A 638 9.56 26.38 13.37
C ILE A 638 9.95 27.75 12.82
N GLU A 639 11.24 27.97 12.59
CA GLU A 639 11.83 29.22 12.13
C GLU A 639 12.46 29.04 10.75
N TYR A 640 12.20 29.97 9.84
CA TYR A 640 12.94 30.10 8.59
C TYR A 640 14.28 30.78 8.84
N VAL A 641 15.38 30.05 8.68
CA VAL A 641 16.76 30.53 8.90
C VAL A 641 17.53 30.75 7.60
N GLY A 642 16.88 30.53 6.45
CA GLY A 642 17.49 30.76 5.14
C GLY A 642 17.79 32.24 4.89
N GLU A 643 18.88 32.51 4.16
CA GLU A 643 19.32 33.87 3.83
C GLU A 643 18.60 34.46 2.60
N GLN A 644 18.00 33.62 1.77
CA GLN A 644 17.25 34.02 0.58
C GLN A 644 15.75 34.09 0.88
N PRO A 645 14.99 35.00 0.27
CA PRO A 645 13.54 35.01 0.42
C PRO A 645 12.92 33.74 -0.18
N ALA A 646 11.92 33.18 0.50
CA ALA A 646 11.24 31.96 0.05
C ALA A 646 9.73 32.13 0.01
N ASP A 647 9.10 31.32 -0.83
CA ASP A 647 7.65 31.27 -0.97
C ASP A 647 7.04 30.38 0.14
N PRO A 648 6.25 30.96 1.07
CA PRO A 648 5.66 30.22 2.20
C PRO A 648 4.63 29.19 1.77
N GLU A 649 4.02 29.33 0.59
CA GLU A 649 3.03 28.38 0.07
C GLU A 649 3.64 27.01 -0.24
N ARG A 650 4.97 26.90 -0.27
CA ARG A 650 5.69 25.65 -0.54
C ARG A 650 5.94 24.82 0.68
N LEU A 651 5.93 25.42 1.87
CA LEU A 651 6.13 24.67 3.10
C LEU A 651 4.83 24.03 3.56
N ARG A 652 4.94 22.82 4.10
CA ARG A 652 3.89 22.14 4.85
C ARG A 652 4.50 21.67 6.15
N VAL A 653 3.74 21.78 7.21
CA VAL A 653 4.11 21.34 8.56
C VAL A 653 3.08 20.32 8.99
N SER A 654 3.53 19.12 9.36
CA SER A 654 2.67 18.08 9.90
C SER A 654 3.26 17.49 11.17
N VAL A 655 2.40 16.98 12.06
CA VAL A 655 2.77 16.35 13.33
C VAL A 655 2.50 14.86 13.21
N ASN A 656 3.52 14.04 13.45
CA ASN A 656 3.39 12.59 13.51
C ASN A 656 3.51 12.14 14.96
N GLY A 657 2.41 11.67 15.55
CA GLY A 657 2.32 11.18 16.92
C GLY A 657 1.74 9.77 17.02
N VAL A 658 1.93 9.15 18.18
CA VAL A 658 1.42 7.80 18.53
C VAL A 658 0.05 7.95 19.20
N GLY A 659 -0.95 8.34 18.41
CA GLY A 659 -2.30 8.65 18.89
C GLY A 659 -3.01 9.54 17.88
N GLU A 660 -4.29 9.29 17.65
CA GLU A 660 -5.09 9.86 16.57
C GLU A 660 -4.93 11.37 16.33
N PHE A 661 -4.56 11.76 15.11
CA PHE A 661 -5.13 12.87 14.33
C PHE A 661 -4.60 12.78 12.88
N ARG A 662 -5.17 11.88 12.06
CA ARG A 662 -5.00 11.92 10.60
C ARG A 662 -6.02 12.89 10.00
N GLY A 663 -5.83 14.19 10.23
CA GLY A 663 -6.48 15.20 9.40
C GLY A 663 -5.92 15.14 7.98
N ARG A 664 -6.79 14.92 6.97
CA ARG A 664 -6.46 14.91 5.54
C ARG A 664 -5.45 16.03 5.17
N GLU A 665 -4.24 15.65 4.77
CA GLU A 665 -3.13 16.53 4.38
C GLU A 665 -3.27 17.18 2.97
N ALA A 666 -4.42 17.06 2.30
CA ALA A 666 -4.58 17.55 0.93
C ALA A 666 -5.11 19.01 0.83
N ASP A 667 -5.82 19.52 1.84
CA ASP A 667 -6.59 20.77 1.73
C ASP A 667 -6.22 21.84 2.78
N GLN A 668 -5.16 21.65 3.57
CA GLN A 668 -4.74 22.64 4.56
C GLN A 668 -3.76 23.65 3.94
N GLU A 669 -4.13 24.93 4.02
CA GLU A 669 -3.29 26.08 3.70
C GLU A 669 -1.96 25.99 4.48
N SER A 670 -0.83 26.33 3.85
CA SER A 670 0.48 26.32 4.52
C SER A 670 0.40 27.17 5.78
N ALA A 671 0.79 26.61 6.93
CA ALA A 671 0.82 27.35 8.20
C ALA A 671 1.70 28.61 8.09
N PHE A 672 2.77 28.55 7.28
CA PHE A 672 3.59 29.71 6.96
C PHE A 672 2.86 30.70 6.03
N ALA A 673 2.09 30.24 5.05
CA ALA A 673 1.36 31.13 4.13
C ALA A 673 0.17 31.84 4.80
N ALA A 674 -0.38 31.23 5.86
CA ALA A 674 -1.41 31.86 6.68
C ALA A 674 -0.87 33.08 7.47
N GLU A 675 0.42 33.08 7.83
CA GLU A 675 1.06 34.14 8.61
C GLU A 675 1.91 35.11 7.78
N HIS A 676 2.51 34.64 6.69
CA HIS A 676 3.50 35.38 5.90
C HIS A 676 3.20 35.30 4.41
N ASP A 677 3.35 36.42 3.69
CA ASP A 677 3.26 36.47 2.23
C ASP A 677 4.60 36.09 1.53
N GLU A 678 5.72 36.27 2.24
CA GLU A 678 7.09 35.95 1.81
C GLU A 678 7.89 35.59 3.06
N LEU A 679 8.69 34.52 3.02
CA LEU A 679 9.56 34.13 4.14
C LEU A 679 10.91 34.83 4.06
N SER A 680 11.31 35.39 5.19
CA SER A 680 12.58 36.04 5.47
C SER A 680 13.21 35.47 6.74
N THR A 681 14.53 35.63 6.89
CA THR A 681 15.26 35.07 8.02
C THR A 681 14.65 35.53 9.36
N GLY A 682 14.28 34.57 10.20
CA GLY A 682 13.65 34.78 11.50
C GLY A 682 12.13 34.72 11.50
N ASP A 683 11.48 34.50 10.35
CA ASP A 683 10.04 34.28 10.30
C ASP A 683 9.69 32.92 10.90
N THR A 684 8.72 32.90 11.81
CA THR A 684 8.36 31.72 12.60
C THR A 684 6.89 31.36 12.45
N VAL A 685 6.59 30.08 12.64
CA VAL A 685 5.26 29.54 12.93
C VAL A 685 5.34 28.68 14.19
N THR A 686 4.27 28.63 14.98
CA THR A 686 4.18 27.77 16.16
C THR A 686 3.21 26.63 15.92
N VAL A 687 3.64 25.42 16.25
CA VAL A 687 2.84 24.20 16.25
C VAL A 687 2.55 23.87 17.71
N ASP A 688 1.29 24.00 18.11
CA ASP A 688 0.81 23.65 19.44
C ASP A 688 0.54 22.13 19.55
N ASP A 689 0.32 21.65 20.78
CA ASP A 689 -0.03 20.25 21.10
C ASP A 689 1.00 19.21 20.60
N VAL A 690 2.30 19.50 20.78
CA VAL A 690 3.41 18.61 20.42
C VAL A 690 3.93 17.89 21.67
N GLY A 691 3.49 16.65 21.86
CA GLY A 691 3.91 15.77 22.95
C GLY A 691 5.36 15.29 22.79
N LEU A 692 5.93 14.74 23.87
CA LEU A 692 7.36 14.35 23.92
C LEU A 692 7.75 13.30 22.87
N ASP A 693 6.82 12.43 22.48
CA ASP A 693 7.04 11.36 21.50
C ASP A 693 6.66 11.76 20.07
N ASP A 694 6.17 12.99 19.88
CA ASP A 694 5.77 13.50 18.58
C ASP A 694 6.96 13.98 17.75
N THR A 695 6.80 13.93 16.43
CA THR A 695 7.76 14.47 15.47
C THR A 695 7.06 15.40 14.50
N VAL A 696 7.48 16.66 14.50
CA VAL A 696 7.05 17.65 13.52
C VAL A 696 7.87 17.49 12.25
N VAL A 697 7.21 17.25 11.12
CA VAL A 697 7.83 17.11 9.81
C VAL A 697 7.56 18.37 9.00
N VAL A 698 8.63 19.04 8.59
CA VAL A 698 8.56 20.16 7.66
C VAL A 698 8.89 19.64 6.28
N SER A 699 8.03 19.92 5.32
CA SER A 699 8.17 19.40 3.96
C SER A 699 7.92 20.47 2.91
N VAL A 700 8.60 20.32 1.79
CA VAL A 700 8.38 21.13 0.59
C VAL A 700 7.36 20.40 -0.27
N HIS A 701 6.19 21.01 -0.43
CA HIS A 701 5.16 20.59 -1.35
C HIS A 701 5.44 21.18 -2.72
N THR A 702 5.48 20.33 -3.74
CA THR A 702 5.65 20.74 -5.13
C THR A 702 4.58 20.05 -5.95
N GLU A 703 3.80 20.83 -6.67
CA GLU A 703 2.84 20.27 -7.61
C GLU A 703 3.50 20.05 -8.99
N PHE A 704 2.98 19.11 -9.78
CA PHE A 704 3.38 18.73 -11.14
C PHE A 704 2.12 18.61 -12.01
N GLU A 705 2.26 18.56 -13.35
CA GLU A 705 1.12 18.35 -14.26
C GLU A 705 0.36 17.04 -13.96
N ASN A 706 1.08 16.01 -13.51
CA ASN A 706 0.52 14.67 -13.24
C ASN A 706 0.35 14.35 -11.73
N GLY A 707 0.26 15.38 -10.86
CA GLY A 707 0.02 15.24 -9.41
C GLY A 707 1.00 16.06 -8.55
N SER A 708 0.99 15.89 -7.24
CA SER A 708 1.93 16.58 -6.34
C SER A 708 2.97 15.62 -5.74
N ALA A 709 4.11 16.16 -5.33
CA ALA A 709 5.08 15.45 -4.54
C ALA A 709 5.56 16.32 -3.38
N THR A 710 5.54 15.72 -2.20
CA THR A 710 6.03 16.32 -0.97
C THR A 710 7.41 15.75 -0.65
N SER A 711 8.35 16.58 -0.23
CA SER A 711 9.69 16.15 0.18
C SER A 711 10.02 16.75 1.54
N SER A 712 10.22 15.92 2.55
CA SER A 712 10.64 16.35 3.88
C SER A 712 11.98 17.08 3.79
N VAL A 713 12.05 18.26 4.41
CA VAL A 713 13.27 19.06 4.57
C VAL A 713 13.77 19.05 6.01
N GLY A 714 12.91 18.77 6.99
CA GLY A 714 13.31 18.60 8.39
C GLY A 714 12.38 17.65 9.14
N HIS A 715 12.96 16.90 10.10
CA HIS A 715 12.21 16.07 11.05
C HIS A 715 12.62 16.48 12.45
N PHE A 716 11.70 17.07 13.18
CA PHE A 716 11.97 17.68 14.47
C PHE A 716 11.21 16.92 15.55
N SER A 717 11.89 15.97 16.19
CA SER A 717 11.32 15.24 17.33
C SER A 717 11.33 16.11 18.59
N ALA A 718 10.25 16.10 19.35
CA ALA A 718 10.14 16.81 20.63
C ALA A 718 11.17 16.28 21.64
N ALA A 719 11.23 14.97 21.86
CA ALA A 719 12.30 14.33 22.60
C ALA A 719 13.56 14.10 21.73
N PRO A 720 14.77 14.39 22.24
CA PRO A 720 16.01 14.06 21.55
C PRO A 720 16.23 12.54 21.54
N ARG A 721 16.32 11.93 20.35
CA ARG A 721 16.63 10.49 20.20
C ARG A 721 18.07 10.16 20.56
N ARG A 722 19.00 11.09 20.26
CA ARG A 722 20.40 11.11 20.67
C ARG A 722 20.74 12.57 20.97
N GLY A 723 20.98 12.90 22.23
CA GLY A 723 21.23 14.30 22.63
C GLY A 723 22.63 14.76 22.24
N PHE A 724 23.63 13.98 22.65
CA PHE A 724 25.05 14.29 22.48
C PHE A 724 25.82 13.12 21.87
N ALA A 725 26.80 13.43 21.05
CA ALA A 725 27.87 12.51 20.66
C ALA A 725 29.11 12.79 21.51
N VAL A 726 29.79 11.75 21.95
CA VAL A 726 31.05 11.86 22.68
C VAL A 726 32.21 11.73 21.69
N ASP A 727 33.15 12.67 21.75
CA ASP A 727 34.41 12.62 21.02
C ASP A 727 35.54 12.40 22.03
N ASP A 728 36.00 11.15 22.12
CA ASP A 728 37.15 10.72 22.91
C ASP A 728 38.39 10.89 22.04
N GLY A 729 39.04 12.06 22.11
CA GLY A 729 40.15 12.44 21.24
C GLY A 729 41.10 11.29 20.91
N GLY A 730 41.01 10.78 19.67
CA GLY A 730 41.57 9.49 19.30
C GLY A 730 43.10 9.35 19.41
N PRO A 731 43.65 8.14 19.21
CA PRO A 731 45.06 7.83 19.44
C PRO A 731 45.95 8.67 18.51
N GLY A 732 46.57 9.71 19.08
CA GLY A 732 47.43 10.66 18.37
C GLY A 732 46.92 12.10 18.30
N SER A 733 45.78 12.43 18.90
CA SER A 733 45.38 13.84 19.10
C SER A 733 46.27 14.49 20.16
N ASP A 734 46.86 15.65 19.87
CA ASP A 734 47.65 16.44 20.81
C ASP A 734 46.75 16.97 21.96
N GLY A 735 46.46 16.13 22.95
CA GLY A 735 45.94 16.52 24.28
C GLY A 735 44.59 17.27 24.29
N SER A 736 43.65 16.95 23.40
CA SER A 736 42.27 17.42 23.53
C SER A 736 41.49 16.38 24.32
N GLY A 737 41.09 16.72 25.55
CA GLY A 737 40.27 15.85 26.41
C GLY A 737 38.90 15.54 25.80
N THR A 738 38.18 14.63 26.45
CA THR A 738 36.84 14.19 26.04
C THR A 738 35.89 15.38 25.88
N THR A 739 35.18 15.43 24.76
CA THR A 739 34.26 16.52 24.43
C THR A 739 32.89 15.96 24.07
N LEU A 740 31.83 16.52 24.65
CA LEU A 740 30.46 16.28 24.23
C LEU A 740 30.07 17.24 23.13
N ARG A 741 29.48 16.75 22.05
CA ARG A 741 28.94 17.58 20.97
C ARG A 741 27.43 17.37 20.87
N TYR A 742 26.65 18.44 20.96
CA TYR A 742 25.21 18.35 20.77
C TYR A 742 24.89 18.00 19.31
N VAL A 743 24.13 16.93 19.10
CA VAL A 743 23.76 16.43 17.76
C VAL A 743 22.27 16.53 17.46
N GLY A 744 21.49 17.10 18.39
CA GLY A 744 20.07 17.33 18.19
C GLY A 744 19.80 18.38 17.10
N GLU A 745 18.84 18.09 16.22
CA GLU A 745 18.38 19.00 15.15
C GLU A 745 17.45 20.12 15.66
N VAL A 746 16.93 19.97 16.89
CA VAL A 746 16.03 20.92 17.55
C VAL A 746 16.79 21.70 18.62
N ARG A 747 16.62 23.02 18.64
CA ARG A 747 17.19 23.88 19.67
C ARG A 747 16.43 23.71 20.98
N ARG A 748 17.16 23.51 22.07
CA ARG A 748 16.61 23.22 23.40
C ARG A 748 17.35 24.02 24.45
N ASP A 749 16.68 24.32 25.56
CA ASP A 749 17.29 25.06 26.65
C ASP A 749 18.37 24.20 27.33
N ALA A 750 19.51 24.81 27.65
CA ALA A 750 20.66 24.09 28.15
C ALA A 750 20.42 23.53 29.57
N ASP A 751 19.55 24.16 30.36
CA ASP A 751 19.18 23.75 31.71
C ASP A 751 18.25 22.53 31.75
N ALA A 752 17.65 22.17 30.61
CA ALA A 752 16.96 20.90 30.44
C ALA A 752 17.92 19.71 30.45
N PHE A 753 19.23 19.92 30.26
CA PHE A 753 20.23 18.86 30.21
C PHE A 753 21.12 18.84 31.43
N ARG A 754 21.43 17.63 31.89
CA ARG A 754 22.39 17.39 32.96
C ARG A 754 23.39 16.33 32.55
N VAL A 755 24.67 16.70 32.60
CA VAL A 755 25.79 15.80 32.31
C VAL A 755 26.31 15.19 33.60
N LEU A 756 26.38 13.87 33.64
CA LEU A 756 26.90 13.07 34.74
C LEU A 756 28.14 12.29 34.28
N ILE A 757 29.13 12.23 35.15
CA ILE A 757 30.36 11.44 35.04
C ILE A 757 30.31 10.42 36.19
N ASP A 758 30.22 9.13 35.87
CA ASP A 758 30.02 8.02 36.82
C ASP A 758 28.84 8.25 37.79
N GLY A 759 27.77 8.86 37.29
CA GLY A 759 26.56 9.19 38.05
C GLY A 759 26.68 10.43 38.95
N GLU A 760 27.83 11.11 38.97
CA GLU A 760 28.02 12.39 39.65
C GLU A 760 27.96 13.55 38.64
N PRO A 761 27.38 14.71 38.97
CA PRO A 761 27.34 15.85 38.05
C PRO A 761 28.75 16.30 37.65
N ALA A 762 28.96 16.47 36.34
CA ALA A 762 30.21 17.02 35.80
C ALA A 762 30.47 18.45 36.32
N ASP A 763 31.74 18.83 36.39
CA ASP A 763 32.18 20.17 36.83
C ASP A 763 31.65 21.29 35.90
N ASP A 764 31.61 21.02 34.59
CA ASP A 764 31.05 21.90 33.57
C ASP A 764 29.73 21.31 33.06
N GLN A 765 28.67 22.12 33.02
CA GLN A 765 27.36 21.76 32.50
C GLN A 765 27.06 22.55 31.21
N PRO A 766 26.11 22.09 30.37
CA PRO A 766 25.71 22.83 29.17
C PRO A 766 25.33 24.30 29.46
N THR A 767 24.70 24.55 30.61
CA THR A 767 24.30 25.89 31.09
C THR A 767 25.45 26.85 31.38
N ASP A 768 26.66 26.32 31.60
CA ASP A 768 27.84 27.16 31.84
C ASP A 768 28.38 27.79 30.55
N GLU A 769 28.13 27.13 29.41
CA GLU A 769 28.60 27.55 28.08
C GLU A 769 27.54 28.36 27.30
N THR A 770 26.28 27.92 27.34
CA THR A 770 25.18 28.54 26.58
C THR A 770 23.86 28.45 27.32
N ASP A 771 22.95 29.38 27.07
CA ASP A 771 21.57 29.30 27.55
C ASP A 771 20.74 28.31 26.67
N ARG A 772 21.12 28.13 25.40
CA ARG A 772 20.37 27.31 24.44
C ARG A 772 21.30 26.51 23.55
N LEU A 773 21.06 25.20 23.49
CA LEU A 773 21.87 24.27 22.71
C LEU A 773 21.48 24.28 21.24
N THR A 774 22.47 24.49 20.37
CA THR A 774 22.39 24.40 18.91
C THR A 774 23.30 23.31 18.39
N GLY A 775 22.90 22.63 17.30
CA GLY A 775 23.65 21.53 16.71
C GLY A 775 25.12 21.88 16.46
N GLY A 776 26.03 21.03 16.94
CA GLY A 776 27.47 21.20 16.82
C GLY A 776 28.16 21.94 17.98
N GLU A 777 27.41 22.51 18.93
CA GLU A 777 27.99 23.07 20.14
C GLU A 777 28.67 21.99 20.99
N THR A 778 29.82 22.35 21.58
CA THR A 778 30.70 21.42 22.26
C THR A 778 30.90 21.81 23.72
N LEU A 779 30.82 20.84 24.62
CA LEU A 779 31.18 20.95 26.04
C LEU A 779 32.41 20.08 26.31
N SER A 780 33.51 20.69 26.75
CA SER A 780 34.71 19.93 27.14
C SER A 780 34.53 19.33 28.53
N LEU A 781 34.75 18.03 28.67
CA LEU A 781 34.72 17.32 29.96
C LEU A 781 36.12 17.08 30.55
N GLY A 782 37.16 17.52 29.85
CA GLY A 782 38.54 17.34 30.27
C GLY A 782 39.07 15.92 30.01
N GLU A 783 40.18 15.58 30.66
CA GLU A 783 40.78 14.24 30.56
C GLU A 783 40.03 13.30 31.52
N LEU A 784 39.22 12.41 30.96
CA LEU A 784 38.50 11.39 31.69
C LEU A 784 39.24 10.05 31.62
N SER A 785 39.14 9.26 32.67
CA SER A 785 39.83 7.95 32.72
C SER A 785 39.06 6.93 31.89
N SER A 786 39.76 5.92 31.38
CA SER A 786 39.12 4.77 30.76
C SER A 786 38.14 4.08 31.72
N GLY A 787 37.02 3.60 31.18
CA GLY A 787 35.92 3.00 31.96
C GLY A 787 34.98 4.00 32.62
N THR A 788 35.27 5.31 32.55
CA THR A 788 34.35 6.37 33.01
C THR A 788 33.07 6.35 32.17
N THR A 789 31.92 6.37 32.83
CA THR A 789 30.60 6.45 32.16
C THR A 789 30.14 7.89 32.10
N ILE A 790 29.86 8.38 30.91
CA ILE A 790 29.27 9.69 30.65
C ILE A 790 27.79 9.47 30.36
N THR A 791 26.93 10.02 31.21
CA THR A 791 25.48 9.98 31.04
C THR A 791 24.97 11.40 30.86
N VAL A 792 24.15 11.63 29.84
CA VAL A 792 23.41 12.88 29.69
C VAL A 792 21.94 12.60 29.89
N GLU A 793 21.39 13.26 30.90
CA GLU A 793 19.97 13.26 31.20
C GLU A 793 19.32 14.50 30.58
N TRP A 794 18.12 14.32 30.04
CA TRP A 794 17.26 15.39 29.56
C TRP A 794 15.96 15.39 30.36
N THR A 795 15.55 16.55 30.85
CA THR A 795 14.33 16.74 31.63
C THR A 795 13.37 17.65 30.89
N ALA A 796 12.12 17.21 30.74
CA ALA A 796 11.03 17.97 30.16
C ALA A 796 9.77 17.77 31.01
N GLY A 797 9.22 18.86 31.56
CA GLY A 797 8.13 18.80 32.53
C GLY A 797 8.51 17.98 33.77
N ASP A 798 7.74 16.92 34.04
CA ASP A 798 7.96 15.98 35.16
C ASP A 798 8.78 14.73 34.76
N GLU A 799 9.19 14.60 33.50
CA GLU A 799 9.88 13.42 32.98
C GLU A 799 11.39 13.67 32.76
N THR A 800 12.23 12.75 33.21
CA THR A 800 13.68 12.73 32.94
C THR A 800 14.04 11.47 32.17
N ARG A 801 14.69 11.62 31.00
CA ARG A 801 15.14 10.53 30.14
C ARG A 801 16.66 10.58 29.98
N THR A 802 17.32 9.42 29.96
CA THR A 802 18.73 9.32 29.55
C THR A 802 18.80 9.36 28.02
N VAL A 803 19.49 10.35 27.48
CA VAL A 803 19.53 10.62 26.02
C VAL A 803 20.88 10.32 25.38
N THR A 804 21.91 10.17 26.21
CA THR A 804 23.24 9.69 25.85
C THR A 804 23.79 8.92 27.03
N GLU A 805 24.31 7.73 26.78
CA GLU A 805 25.14 6.97 27.73
C GLU A 805 26.34 6.45 26.93
N HIS A 806 27.54 6.73 27.41
CA HIS A 806 28.78 6.39 26.73
C HIS A 806 29.86 6.04 27.73
N VAL A 807 30.52 4.91 27.56
CA VAL A 807 31.64 4.49 28.40
C VAL A 807 32.93 4.74 27.64
N ILE A 808 33.87 5.46 28.24
CA ILE A 808 35.15 5.74 27.59
C ILE A 808 35.91 4.42 27.44
N PRO A 809 36.24 4.01 26.20
CA PRO A 809 36.90 2.74 25.98
C PRO A 809 38.30 2.76 26.60
N PRO A 810 38.77 1.64 27.16
CA PRO A 810 40.12 1.54 27.68
C PRO A 810 41.18 1.49 26.58
N GLU A 811 42.31 2.16 26.80
CA GLU A 811 43.43 2.19 25.86
C GLU A 811 44.32 0.96 26.08
N ALA A 812 43.97 -0.18 25.48
CA ALA A 812 44.74 -1.42 25.54
C ALA A 812 45.22 -1.87 24.15
N THR A 813 46.45 -2.37 24.06
CA THR A 813 47.02 -2.95 22.85
C THR A 813 47.05 -4.47 23.00
N PHE A 814 46.65 -5.20 21.96
CA PHE A 814 46.66 -6.65 21.96
C PHE A 814 47.55 -7.21 20.84
N GLU A 815 48.19 -8.34 21.12
CA GLU A 815 48.86 -9.18 20.13
C GLU A 815 48.08 -10.47 19.95
N VAL A 816 47.90 -10.91 18.71
CA VAL A 816 47.21 -12.17 18.39
C VAL A 816 48.12 -13.09 17.60
N ALA A 817 48.23 -14.35 18.04
CA ALA A 817 49.03 -15.38 17.37
C ALA A 817 48.18 -16.63 17.08
N TYR A 818 48.28 -17.16 15.87
CA TYR A 818 47.64 -18.42 15.48
C TYR A 818 48.69 -19.52 15.29
N GLU A 819 48.50 -20.65 15.97
CA GLU A 819 49.30 -21.86 15.84
C GLU A 819 48.43 -23.00 15.28
N SER A 820 48.71 -23.43 14.05
CA SER A 820 48.02 -24.56 13.41
C SER A 820 48.29 -25.88 14.12
N ALA A 821 47.28 -26.76 14.22
CA ALA A 821 47.45 -28.11 14.75
C ALA A 821 48.36 -28.99 13.86
N ASP A 822 49.02 -29.99 14.45
CA ASP A 822 49.98 -30.89 13.77
C ASP A 822 49.34 -31.72 12.63
N ASP A 823 48.02 -31.91 12.65
CA ASP A 823 47.22 -32.62 11.66
C ASP A 823 46.67 -31.73 10.54
N GLY A 824 46.80 -30.40 10.66
CA GLY A 824 46.41 -29.42 9.64
C GLY A 824 44.91 -29.11 9.59
N GLU A 825 44.13 -29.59 10.57
CA GLU A 825 42.72 -29.22 10.78
C GLU A 825 42.65 -28.31 12.02
N GLY A 826 42.41 -27.01 11.81
CA GLY A 826 42.29 -26.05 12.91
C GLY A 826 43.60 -25.68 13.62
N GLY A 827 43.48 -25.15 14.84
CA GLY A 827 44.61 -24.66 15.63
C GLY A 827 44.21 -23.94 16.91
N VAL A 828 45.14 -23.17 17.48
CA VAL A 828 44.92 -22.34 18.67
C VAL A 828 45.23 -20.90 18.34
N VAL A 829 44.28 -20.00 18.58
CA VAL A 829 44.48 -18.55 18.55
C VAL A 829 44.73 -18.08 19.98
N THR A 830 45.88 -17.44 20.21
CA THR A 830 46.25 -16.85 21.50
C THR A 830 46.20 -15.34 21.40
N PHE A 831 45.45 -14.73 22.30
CA PHE A 831 45.39 -13.28 22.50
C PHE A 831 46.28 -12.92 23.68
N THR A 832 47.06 -11.86 23.56
CA THR A 832 47.95 -11.37 24.62
C THR A 832 47.71 -9.87 24.81
N HIS A 833 47.48 -9.44 26.05
CA HIS A 833 47.49 -8.02 26.37
C HIS A 833 48.93 -7.51 26.30
N ALA A 834 49.24 -6.69 25.29
CA ALA A 834 50.60 -6.27 24.97
C ALA A 834 51.01 -4.96 25.68
N GLY A 835 50.07 -4.27 26.32
CA GLY A 835 50.31 -3.00 27.01
C GLY A 835 49.08 -2.09 27.01
N GLY A 836 49.14 -1.00 27.78
CA GLY A 836 48.02 -0.08 27.96
C GLY A 836 47.33 -0.25 29.32
N ASP A 837 46.06 0.13 29.38
CA ASP A 837 45.23 0.11 30.58
C ASP A 837 44.95 -1.32 31.07
N ALA A 838 44.80 -1.47 32.38
CA ALA A 838 44.28 -2.70 32.98
C ALA A 838 42.78 -2.78 32.73
N LEU A 839 42.29 -3.98 32.40
CA LEU A 839 40.91 -4.20 31.98
C LEU A 839 40.21 -5.10 33.00
N ASP A 840 38.94 -4.82 33.29
CA ASP A 840 38.10 -5.75 34.05
C ASP A 840 37.87 -7.01 33.20
N ALA A 841 38.25 -8.18 33.71
CA ALA A 841 38.17 -9.43 32.97
C ALA A 841 36.71 -9.87 32.73
N ASP A 842 35.78 -9.47 33.60
CA ASP A 842 34.34 -9.75 33.46
C ASP A 842 33.72 -8.97 32.29
N ARG A 843 34.40 -7.93 31.80
CA ARG A 843 33.94 -7.08 30.69
C ARG A 843 34.74 -7.32 29.41
N LEU A 844 35.65 -8.29 29.37
CA LEU A 844 36.51 -8.54 28.21
C LEU A 844 36.16 -9.87 27.57
N ASP A 845 35.82 -9.83 26.30
CA ASP A 845 35.51 -10.99 25.47
C ASP A 845 36.43 -11.09 24.26
N VAL A 846 36.61 -12.30 23.75
CA VAL A 846 37.34 -12.59 22.51
C VAL A 846 36.44 -13.32 21.53
N VAL A 847 36.58 -12.99 20.25
CA VAL A 847 35.86 -13.64 19.15
C VAL A 847 36.87 -14.06 18.10
N VAL A 848 36.75 -15.29 17.61
CA VAL A 848 37.52 -15.79 16.47
C VAL A 848 36.54 -16.26 15.40
N GLU A 849 36.47 -15.57 14.26
CA GLU A 849 35.56 -15.89 13.17
C GLU A 849 36.21 -16.83 12.14
N PRO A 850 35.47 -17.82 11.59
CA PRO A 850 34.08 -18.18 11.88
C PRO A 850 33.92 -19.16 13.06
N ALA A 851 34.97 -19.38 13.85
CA ALA A 851 35.06 -20.50 14.78
C ALA A 851 34.32 -20.30 16.13
N THR A 852 33.85 -19.09 16.43
CA THR A 852 33.19 -18.77 17.70
C THR A 852 31.76 -18.32 17.43
N ASP A 853 30.78 -19.04 17.99
CA ASP A 853 29.38 -18.61 18.02
C ASP A 853 29.20 -17.60 19.17
N GLY A 854 29.46 -16.32 18.90
CA GLY A 854 29.27 -15.22 19.84
C GLY A 854 30.50 -14.85 20.69
N LEU A 855 30.26 -14.09 21.76
CA LEU A 855 31.28 -13.55 22.65
C LEU A 855 31.79 -14.62 23.62
N ARG A 856 33.11 -14.70 23.81
CA ARG A 856 33.73 -15.59 24.80
C ARG A 856 34.56 -14.78 25.79
N SER A 857 34.19 -14.86 27.07
CA SER A 857 34.93 -14.24 28.17
C SER A 857 36.42 -14.57 28.15
N TRP A 858 37.27 -13.55 28.30
CA TRP A 858 38.73 -13.64 28.29
C TRP A 858 39.25 -14.63 29.35
N ASP A 859 38.81 -14.48 30.59
CA ASP A 859 39.04 -15.42 31.69
C ASP A 859 37.98 -15.21 32.78
N ALA A 860 37.09 -16.19 33.01
CA ALA A 860 36.00 -16.07 33.98
C ALA A 860 36.46 -16.19 35.45
N ASP A 861 37.73 -16.54 35.69
CA ASP A 861 38.31 -16.69 37.03
C ASP A 861 39.26 -15.54 37.41
N ALA A 862 39.54 -14.61 36.49
CA ALA A 862 40.36 -13.43 36.74
C ALA A 862 39.47 -12.22 37.06
N ASP A 863 39.93 -11.33 37.95
CA ASP A 863 39.25 -10.06 38.22
C ASP A 863 39.78 -8.92 37.31
N GLU A 864 41.00 -9.05 36.76
CA GLU A 864 41.68 -8.01 35.97
C GLU A 864 42.60 -8.64 34.92
N VAL A 865 42.67 -8.04 33.73
CA VAL A 865 43.58 -8.39 32.63
C VAL A 865 44.60 -7.26 32.46
N THR A 866 45.88 -7.61 32.57
CA THR A 866 47.01 -6.68 32.54
C THR A 866 48.03 -7.07 31.47
N ALA A 867 48.97 -6.17 31.19
CA ALA A 867 50.02 -6.41 30.20
C ALA A 867 50.82 -7.69 30.50
N GLY A 868 50.77 -8.63 29.57
CA GLY A 868 51.38 -9.96 29.64
C GLY A 868 50.40 -11.09 29.93
N ASP A 869 49.13 -10.80 30.25
CA ASP A 869 48.09 -11.82 30.40
C ASP A 869 47.63 -12.32 29.02
N GLU A 870 47.30 -13.61 28.95
CA GLU A 870 47.03 -14.33 27.72
C GLU A 870 45.81 -15.24 27.85
N THR A 871 44.99 -15.31 26.80
CA THR A 871 43.88 -16.26 26.68
C THR A 871 43.93 -16.95 25.31
N SER A 872 43.40 -18.16 25.23
CA SER A 872 43.49 -19.00 24.02
C SER A 872 42.15 -19.61 23.63
N VAL A 873 41.88 -19.58 22.32
CA VAL A 873 40.71 -20.16 21.68
C VAL A 873 41.15 -21.28 20.74
N THR A 874 40.65 -22.50 20.98
CA THR A 874 40.85 -23.63 20.06
C THR A 874 39.81 -23.54 18.95
N VAL A 875 40.24 -23.69 17.70
CA VAL A 875 39.39 -23.60 16.52
C VAL A 875 39.51 -24.88 15.69
N ASP A 876 38.39 -25.39 15.20
CA ASP A 876 38.34 -26.61 14.37
C ASP A 876 38.58 -26.34 12.88
N SER A 877 38.78 -25.08 12.51
CA SER A 877 39.02 -24.62 11.14
C SER A 877 39.95 -23.41 11.15
N GLU A 878 40.58 -23.11 10.00
CA GLU A 878 41.49 -21.96 9.90
C GLU A 878 40.71 -20.65 10.11
N PRO A 879 41.09 -19.81 11.09
CA PRO A 879 40.36 -18.61 11.44
C PRO A 879 40.67 -17.46 10.49
N GLY A 880 39.66 -16.66 10.14
CA GLY A 880 39.82 -15.49 9.27
C GLY A 880 40.09 -14.20 10.04
N MET A 881 39.49 -14.04 11.22
CA MET A 881 39.60 -12.84 12.03
C MET A 881 39.62 -13.18 13.52
N ALA A 882 40.37 -12.39 14.28
CA ALA A 882 40.36 -12.40 15.74
C ALA A 882 40.06 -11.00 16.26
N VAL A 883 39.11 -10.89 17.19
CA VAL A 883 38.59 -9.64 17.71
C VAL A 883 38.59 -9.69 19.24
N VAL A 884 38.97 -8.59 19.88
CA VAL A 884 38.81 -8.38 21.32
C VAL A 884 37.71 -7.34 21.54
N VAL A 885 36.70 -7.71 22.33
CA VAL A 885 35.49 -6.91 22.59
C VAL A 885 35.43 -6.55 24.07
N PHE A 886 35.07 -5.31 24.38
CA PHE A 886 34.87 -4.80 25.72
C PHE A 886 33.39 -4.44 25.94
N ASN A 887 32.85 -4.81 27.11
CA ASN A 887 31.50 -4.51 27.53
C ASN A 887 30.44 -4.92 26.48
N GLU A 888 30.61 -6.13 25.92
CA GLU A 888 29.72 -6.78 24.94
C GLU A 888 29.63 -6.17 23.53
N SER A 889 30.02 -4.90 23.32
CA SER A 889 29.86 -4.23 22.02
C SER A 889 31.07 -3.48 21.48
N GLU A 890 32.01 -3.09 22.33
CA GLU A 890 33.10 -2.17 21.95
C GLU A 890 34.34 -2.94 21.46
N VAL A 891 34.74 -2.77 20.20
CA VAL A 891 35.88 -3.50 19.64
C VAL A 891 37.20 -2.78 19.97
N LEU A 892 38.00 -3.36 20.87
CA LEU A 892 39.32 -2.83 21.24
C LEU A 892 40.42 -3.21 20.24
N HIS A 893 40.35 -4.42 19.68
CA HIS A 893 41.34 -4.91 18.71
C HIS A 893 40.71 -5.78 17.64
N ARG A 894 41.21 -5.68 16.41
CA ARG A 894 40.85 -6.57 15.30
C ARG A 894 42.10 -6.95 14.51
N GLU A 895 42.36 -8.25 14.41
CA GLU A 895 43.49 -8.80 13.68
C GLU A 895 42.97 -9.74 12.58
N PRO A 896 43.16 -9.42 11.28
CA PRO A 896 42.95 -10.41 10.24
C PRO A 896 44.06 -11.47 10.31
N LEU A 897 43.69 -12.73 10.48
CA LEU A 897 44.65 -13.84 10.61
C LEU A 897 45.05 -14.44 9.24
N HIS A 898 44.45 -13.95 8.15
CA HIS A 898 44.85 -14.28 6.79
C HIS A 898 46.12 -13.53 6.35
N GLN A 899 47.24 -14.24 6.21
CA GLN A 899 48.40 -13.75 5.46
C GLN A 899 48.46 -14.39 4.07
N ASN A 900 48.36 -13.53 3.06
CA ASN A 900 48.87 -13.66 1.68
C ASN A 900 49.48 -15.03 1.31
N ARG A 901 48.79 -15.72 0.39
CA ARG A 901 49.44 -16.66 -0.52
C ARG A 901 49.30 -16.21 -1.96
#